data_AF-A0A9P4R108-F1
#
_entry.id   AF-A0A9P4R108-F1
#
_cell.length_a   1.000
_cell.length_b   1.000
_cell.length_c   1.000
_cell.angle_alpha   90.00
_cell.angle_beta   90.00
_cell.angle_gamma   90.00
#
_symmetry.space_group_name_H-M   'P 1'
#
loop_
_entity.id
_entity.type
_entity.pdbx_description
1 polymer ?
#
loop_
_entity_poly.entity_id
_entity_poly.type
_entity_poly.pdbx_seq_one_letter_code
_entity_poly.pdbx_strand_id
1 'polypeptide(L)'
;MVSYVLGIALLAVPAISIPTTTHIPLIPRNGISWTSCGNGAASNLQCANLSVPIDWDAPDGDKFNLGMVKLPRPSNSTAKRIGTLFYNPGGPGASAGNDVVWMGGGTIKVSSDILNSFDIIGVDPRGVTRSFPNECDPAIWNERVSLFPKTKSDYDRLVDKNRRFAESCIKLTGDIVNHLDTISAAKDHEAVRAALGEKMNWLGMSYGSQLGSQYAQLFPDNVRAMVLDGVLQHSQAESANILTESTAYAVALESFFAWANADESSPLKGQDVEKLWYGILKNATDTPMPAKNCDDTYCRKDVTEEEIRFNVQPQLINPSQDRRISLANSLLSASEGDASDFSSEIASAKYNTRMFPGITIGCQDWSPLASSFEDFQAKMRVGETFAPLNKGASQSWTVQASCVGWLAAPANPPAKLKIKMEAPTLLVNSIRDPSTSYSWAVGMLEEIDNSILLTRNGDGHTSWGLNGATTDAINQFLLTAELPEPGTVLDSRDDVVGVVVVAECGSPPRGFPATSDSFCDHQSSHDMDIIQRLAGNGGEIVCVDMHTAGEPARIVIAGYPALSGALLEQRSQASAHYDHIRKRLMLEPAGHGDMYGAILRPHTELTESGEAHMGVLFVHNQGYSTMCGHATMALGRFLVDTHDPQVFPRRNQVQCDPVSRTAGVSLHAPCGLVRVTVPLTDDLTRSDPTRPVSFICVPSFATGRDIQVNIPPSQRWPELGERATVGVAFCYGGAFTCLVTTEELGFGKSGLASPVDHGAFDRATRALKAVINSEQDLQPCLTHPEHNELNSLYTVMVVDKSVGDVAPGSVGAETGFCFFADQSVDRSPTGSAVAARVAYAHAVGELKLNESFTYHSLLSNATGGRGGFVGTAIEEVPELYTDTMMSRPIRVRIEGYAYYIGLHTFVAEEEDPYKDGGFLFNHL
;
A
#
# COMPACT_ATOMS: atom_id res chain seq x y z
N MET A 1 -55.43 -27.86 -39.73
CA MET A 1 -55.09 -26.70 -40.59
C MET A 1 -54.98 -25.48 -39.69
N VAL A 2 -54.10 -24.54 -40.06
CA VAL A 2 -53.68 -23.32 -39.36
C VAL A 2 -52.40 -23.50 -38.55
N SER A 3 -51.31 -23.17 -39.25
CA SER A 3 -49.99 -22.84 -38.76
C SER A 3 -50.03 -21.66 -37.79
N TYR A 4 -49.22 -21.67 -36.73
CA TYR A 4 -48.75 -20.46 -36.07
C TYR A 4 -47.23 -20.50 -35.93
N VAL A 5 -46.61 -19.51 -36.56
CA VAL A 5 -45.20 -19.19 -36.60
C VAL A 5 -44.81 -18.59 -35.25
N LEU A 6 -43.87 -19.20 -34.52
CA LEU A 6 -43.16 -18.52 -33.44
C LEU A 6 -41.96 -17.79 -34.05
N GLY A 7 -41.98 -16.46 -33.96
CA GLY A 7 -40.88 -15.60 -34.39
C GLY A 7 -39.65 -15.79 -33.52
N ILE A 8 -38.51 -16.03 -34.17
CA ILE A 8 -37.18 -15.98 -33.57
C ILE A 8 -36.83 -14.50 -33.37
N ALA A 9 -36.75 -14.06 -32.11
CA ALA A 9 -36.11 -12.79 -31.78
C ALA A 9 -34.59 -13.00 -31.82
N LEU A 10 -33.93 -12.51 -32.88
CA LEU A 10 -32.47 -12.34 -32.88
C LEU A 10 -32.13 -11.27 -31.82
N LEU A 11 -31.52 -11.69 -30.72
CA LEU A 11 -30.76 -10.79 -29.85
C LEU A 11 -29.51 -10.37 -30.62
N ALA A 12 -29.50 -9.12 -31.07
CA ALA A 12 -28.32 -8.49 -31.65
C ALA A 12 -27.22 -8.41 -30.58
N VAL A 13 -26.12 -9.11 -30.81
CA VAL A 13 -24.87 -8.93 -30.05
C VAL A 13 -24.40 -7.50 -30.30
N PRO A 14 -24.13 -6.66 -29.27
CA PRO A 14 -23.52 -5.38 -29.49
C PRO A 14 -22.12 -5.62 -30.03
N ALA A 15 -21.83 -5.10 -31.22
CA ALA A 15 -20.47 -5.08 -31.75
C ALA A 15 -19.58 -4.35 -30.74
N ILE A 16 -18.54 -5.03 -30.27
CA ILE A 16 -17.48 -4.43 -29.45
C ILE A 16 -16.72 -3.46 -30.38
N SER A 17 -17.06 -2.18 -30.27
CA SER A 17 -16.31 -1.09 -30.87
C SER A 17 -14.94 -1.03 -30.20
N ILE A 18 -13.88 -1.34 -30.95
CA ILE A 18 -12.51 -0.99 -30.57
C ILE A 18 -12.49 0.55 -30.46
N PRO A 19 -11.95 1.16 -29.38
CA PRO A 19 -11.86 2.61 -29.30
C PRO A 19 -10.87 3.08 -30.39
N THR A 20 -11.41 3.63 -31.46
CA THR A 20 -10.65 4.48 -32.38
C THR A 20 -10.14 5.67 -31.60
N THR A 21 -8.83 5.95 -31.70
CA THR A 21 -8.15 7.16 -31.23
C THR A 21 -9.08 8.37 -31.29
N THR A 22 -9.47 8.87 -30.13
CA THR A 22 -10.28 10.07 -29.98
C THR A 22 -9.49 11.25 -30.56
N HIS A 23 -9.86 11.67 -31.77
CA HIS A 23 -9.42 12.95 -32.30
C HIS A 23 -10.02 14.04 -31.42
N ILE A 24 -9.21 14.62 -30.53
CA ILE A 24 -9.51 15.89 -29.86
C ILE A 24 -9.76 16.93 -30.97
N PRO A 25 -10.85 17.72 -30.89
CA PRO A 25 -11.15 18.75 -31.87
C PRO A 25 -9.95 19.69 -32.03
N LEU A 26 -9.74 20.17 -33.26
CA LEU A 26 -8.63 21.06 -33.64
C LEU A 26 -8.45 22.22 -32.65
N ILE A 27 -7.48 22.10 -31.75
CA ILE A 27 -7.04 23.19 -30.88
C ILE A 27 -6.59 24.36 -31.77
N PRO A 28 -7.09 25.59 -31.57
CA PRO A 28 -6.68 26.74 -32.38
C PRO A 28 -5.16 26.93 -32.30
N ARG A 29 -4.46 26.78 -33.44
CA ARG A 29 -3.02 27.13 -33.57
C ARG A 29 -2.77 28.64 -33.64
N ASN A 30 -3.75 29.44 -33.24
CA ASN A 30 -3.60 30.88 -33.18
C ASN A 30 -2.69 31.16 -31.99
N GLY A 31 -1.45 31.59 -32.26
CA GLY A 31 -0.44 31.82 -31.22
C GLY A 31 -0.93 32.72 -30.08
N ILE A 32 -0.31 32.59 -28.92
CA ILE A 32 -0.69 33.33 -27.70
C ILE A 32 -0.26 34.80 -27.81
N SER A 33 -1.20 35.72 -27.58
CA SER A 33 -0.93 37.15 -27.60
C SER A 33 -0.47 37.64 -26.22
N TRP A 34 0.85 37.81 -26.07
CA TRP A 34 1.49 38.22 -24.82
C TRP A 34 1.51 39.75 -24.65
N THR A 35 1.19 40.23 -23.43
CA THR A 35 1.30 41.64 -23.05
C THR A 35 2.15 41.81 -21.80
N SER A 36 2.55 43.04 -21.46
CA SER A 36 3.08 43.33 -20.13
C SER A 36 2.01 43.05 -19.06
N CYS A 37 2.43 42.55 -17.89
CA CYS A 37 1.53 42.22 -16.78
C CYS A 37 0.97 43.45 -16.02
N GLY A 38 1.40 44.67 -16.35
CA GLY A 38 0.92 45.91 -15.72
C GLY A 38 1.65 46.30 -14.42
N ASN A 39 1.14 47.31 -13.71
CA ASN A 39 1.79 47.92 -12.55
C ASN A 39 1.86 46.96 -11.34
N GLY A 40 3.04 46.81 -10.74
CA GLY A 40 3.27 45.97 -9.55
C GLY A 40 3.95 44.63 -9.84
N ALA A 41 3.98 44.19 -11.10
CA ALA A 41 4.78 43.06 -11.55
C ALA A 41 6.14 43.54 -12.09
N ALA A 42 7.17 42.67 -12.00
CA ALA A 42 8.48 42.97 -12.58
C ALA A 42 8.37 43.17 -14.10
N SER A 43 9.12 44.13 -14.65
CA SER A 43 9.00 44.57 -16.07
C SER A 43 9.44 43.51 -17.09
N ASN A 44 10.15 42.48 -16.64
CA ASN A 44 10.53 41.32 -17.42
C ASN A 44 9.39 40.32 -17.63
N LEU A 45 8.25 40.44 -16.95
CA LEU A 45 7.14 39.47 -17.03
C LEU A 45 6.16 39.77 -18.18
N GLN A 46 5.59 38.70 -18.74
CA GLN A 46 4.54 38.75 -19.74
C GLN A 46 3.30 37.98 -19.26
N CYS A 47 2.12 38.49 -19.57
CA CYS A 47 0.84 37.90 -19.21
C CYS A 47 0.02 37.64 -20.47
N ALA A 48 -0.82 36.60 -20.44
CA ALA A 48 -1.73 36.26 -21.51
C ALA A 48 -2.97 35.53 -20.99
N ASN A 49 -4.00 35.48 -21.84
CA ASN A 49 -5.17 34.64 -21.66
C ASN A 49 -5.36 33.76 -22.89
N LEU A 50 -5.84 32.54 -22.70
CA LEU A 50 -6.28 31.65 -23.76
C LEU A 50 -7.75 31.26 -23.53
N SER A 51 -8.59 31.42 -24.55
CA SER A 51 -9.99 31.01 -24.45
C SER A 51 -10.11 29.50 -24.67
N VAL A 52 -10.65 28.79 -23.68
CA VAL A 52 -10.82 27.32 -23.68
C VAL A 52 -12.26 26.97 -23.25
N PRO A 53 -12.82 25.82 -23.67
CA PRO A 53 -14.15 25.41 -23.25
C PRO A 53 -14.19 25.06 -21.76
N ILE A 54 -15.33 25.35 -21.13
CA ILE A 54 -15.64 24.87 -19.78
C ILE A 54 -15.67 23.34 -19.78
N ASP A 55 -16.44 22.76 -20.71
CA ASP A 55 -16.55 21.31 -20.90
C ASP A 55 -15.79 20.87 -22.16
N TRP A 56 -14.74 20.08 -21.97
CA TRP A 56 -13.93 19.54 -23.07
C TRP A 56 -14.66 18.50 -23.92
N ASP A 57 -15.77 17.94 -23.45
CA ASP A 57 -16.64 17.05 -24.22
C ASP A 57 -17.67 17.85 -25.05
N ALA A 58 -17.83 19.15 -24.76
CA ALA A 58 -18.64 20.11 -25.51
C ALA A 58 -17.81 21.35 -25.93
N PRO A 59 -16.82 21.20 -26.84
CA PRO A 59 -15.81 22.22 -27.16
C PRO A 59 -16.35 23.51 -27.81
N ASP A 60 -17.55 23.45 -28.37
CA ASP A 60 -18.28 24.60 -28.96
C ASP A 60 -19.21 25.29 -27.96
N GLY A 61 -19.30 24.78 -26.72
CA GLY A 61 -20.09 25.36 -25.63
C GLY A 61 -19.44 26.58 -24.99
N ASP A 62 -19.87 26.88 -23.76
CA ASP A 62 -19.38 28.03 -23.02
C ASP A 62 -17.87 27.96 -22.75
N LYS A 63 -17.21 29.11 -22.80
CA LYS A 63 -15.76 29.25 -22.70
C LYS A 63 -15.38 30.19 -21.59
N PHE A 64 -14.21 29.98 -21.01
CA PHE A 64 -13.59 30.92 -20.08
C PHE A 64 -12.18 31.30 -20.57
N ASN A 65 -11.61 32.32 -19.93
CA ASN A 65 -10.24 32.74 -20.19
C ASN A 65 -9.30 32.07 -19.18
N LEU A 66 -8.46 31.17 -19.67
CA LEU A 66 -7.35 30.58 -18.93
C LEU A 66 -6.20 31.57 -18.86
N GLY A 67 -5.88 32.04 -17.66
CA GLY A 67 -4.84 33.03 -17.40
C GLY A 67 -3.48 32.41 -17.12
N MET A 68 -2.42 33.06 -17.62
CA MET A 68 -1.05 32.59 -17.44
C MET A 68 -0.05 33.74 -17.35
N VAL A 69 1.05 33.49 -16.64
CA VAL A 69 2.20 34.39 -16.54
C VAL A 69 3.43 33.68 -17.10
N LYS A 70 4.22 34.41 -17.88
CA LYS A 70 5.49 33.95 -18.43
C LYS A 70 6.62 34.84 -17.97
N LEU A 71 7.67 34.23 -17.45
CA LEU A 71 8.99 34.82 -17.28
C LEU A 71 9.83 34.46 -18.51
N PRO A 72 10.01 35.40 -19.46
CA PRO A 72 10.79 35.16 -20.65
C PRO A 72 12.27 34.98 -20.31
N ARG A 73 12.94 34.13 -21.08
CA ARG A 73 14.39 34.03 -21.11
C ARG A 73 15.02 35.42 -21.36
N PRO A 74 16.11 35.78 -20.67
CA PRO A 74 16.79 37.06 -20.91
C PRO A 74 17.21 37.23 -22.38
N SER A 75 16.90 38.39 -22.96
CA SER A 75 17.19 38.67 -24.38
C SER A 75 18.69 38.71 -24.72
N ASN A 76 19.53 38.93 -23.72
CA ASN A 76 21.00 38.93 -23.83
C ASN A 76 21.62 37.55 -23.61
N SER A 77 20.83 36.51 -23.35
CA SER A 77 21.36 35.18 -23.09
C SER A 77 21.99 34.57 -24.35
N THR A 78 23.17 33.97 -24.20
CA THR A 78 23.91 33.27 -25.25
C THR A 78 23.70 31.75 -25.24
N ALA A 79 23.06 31.21 -24.19
CA ALA A 79 22.77 29.77 -24.08
C ALA A 79 21.75 29.30 -25.13
N LYS A 80 21.79 28.03 -25.53
CA LYS A 80 20.81 27.48 -26.47
C LYS A 80 19.42 27.48 -25.83
N ARG A 81 18.43 28.12 -26.48
CA ARG A 81 17.04 28.02 -26.04
C ARG A 81 16.53 26.60 -26.23
N ILE A 82 16.03 25.99 -25.15
CA ILE A 82 15.46 24.63 -25.15
C ILE A 82 13.96 24.67 -25.44
N GLY A 83 13.23 25.61 -24.85
CA GLY A 83 11.78 25.76 -25.05
C GLY A 83 11.11 26.47 -23.88
N THR A 84 9.85 26.14 -23.64
CA THR A 84 9.06 26.63 -22.50
C THR A 84 9.00 25.58 -21.39
N LEU A 85 9.32 25.98 -20.16
CA LEU A 85 9.17 25.18 -18.93
C LEU A 85 7.83 25.53 -18.26
N PHE A 86 6.90 24.59 -18.28
CA PHE A 86 5.64 24.67 -17.56
C PHE A 86 5.88 24.33 -16.10
N TYR A 87 5.55 25.28 -15.23
CA TYR A 87 5.70 25.17 -13.79
C TYR A 87 4.32 25.06 -13.13
N ASN A 88 4.17 24.12 -12.20
CA ASN A 88 3.01 24.05 -11.32
C ASN A 88 3.43 23.75 -9.87
N PRO A 89 3.06 24.59 -8.89
CA PRO A 89 3.48 24.42 -7.50
C PRO A 89 2.60 23.44 -6.70
N GLY A 90 1.53 22.93 -7.30
CA GLY A 90 0.57 22.05 -6.64
C GLY A 90 -0.50 22.78 -5.83
N GLY A 91 -0.78 22.30 -4.62
CA GLY A 91 -1.94 22.71 -3.82
C GLY A 91 -2.88 21.54 -3.55
N PRO A 92 -3.91 21.27 -4.38
CA PRO A 92 -4.41 22.09 -5.50
C PRO A 92 -4.87 23.49 -5.08
N GLY A 93 -5.15 24.35 -6.06
CA GLY A 93 -5.63 25.71 -5.84
C GLY A 93 -4.53 26.78 -5.68
N ALA A 94 -3.24 26.42 -5.72
CA ALA A 94 -2.17 27.42 -5.74
C ALA A 94 -1.99 28.01 -7.15
N SER A 95 -1.69 29.31 -7.22
CA SER A 95 -1.51 30.03 -8.49
C SER A 95 -0.08 29.87 -9.01
N ALA A 96 0.09 29.06 -10.06
CA ALA A 96 1.36 28.96 -10.77
C ALA A 96 1.80 30.32 -11.36
N GLY A 97 0.84 31.14 -11.80
CA GLY A 97 1.12 32.49 -12.30
C GLY A 97 1.73 33.41 -11.24
N ASN A 98 1.26 33.36 -9.99
CA ASN A 98 1.83 34.13 -8.89
C ASN A 98 3.25 33.68 -8.56
N ASP A 99 3.51 32.38 -8.57
CA ASP A 99 4.85 31.86 -8.32
C ASP A 99 5.84 32.31 -9.40
N VAL A 100 5.42 32.36 -10.67
CA VAL A 100 6.25 32.94 -11.75
C VAL A 100 6.46 34.45 -11.57
N VAL A 101 5.49 35.19 -11.01
CA VAL A 101 5.71 36.59 -10.61
C VAL A 101 6.80 36.67 -9.54
N TRP A 102 6.77 35.79 -8.54
CA TRP A 102 7.79 35.72 -7.48
C TRP A 102 9.17 35.29 -8.00
N MET A 103 9.23 34.41 -9.00
CA MET A 103 10.49 34.09 -9.71
C MET A 103 11.03 35.31 -10.44
N GLY A 104 10.18 36.03 -11.19
CA GLY A 104 10.57 37.23 -11.92
C GLY A 104 11.04 38.38 -11.02
N GLY A 105 10.53 38.44 -9.79
CA GLY A 105 10.95 39.36 -8.74
C GLY A 105 12.14 38.89 -7.89
N GLY A 106 12.58 37.63 -8.06
CA GLY A 106 13.71 37.04 -7.33
C GLY A 106 13.39 36.53 -5.91
N THR A 107 12.12 36.46 -5.53
CA THR A 107 11.68 35.87 -4.23
C THR A 107 11.81 34.35 -4.26
N ILE A 108 11.39 33.71 -5.36
CA ILE A 108 11.72 32.31 -5.64
C ILE A 108 13.00 32.32 -6.48
N LYS A 109 14.05 31.69 -5.96
CA LYS A 109 15.34 31.62 -6.66
C LYS A 109 15.26 30.56 -7.77
N VAL A 110 15.70 30.94 -8.96
CA VAL A 110 15.84 30.04 -10.11
C VAL A 110 17.27 30.17 -10.61
N SER A 111 17.91 29.04 -10.93
CA SER A 111 19.30 29.05 -11.41
C SER A 111 19.42 29.83 -12.72
N SER A 112 20.56 30.49 -12.91
CA SER A 112 20.82 31.25 -14.13
C SER A 112 20.76 30.37 -15.37
N ASP A 113 21.15 29.10 -15.28
CA ASP A 113 21.17 28.19 -16.42
C ASP A 113 19.77 27.84 -16.90
N ILE A 114 18.81 27.65 -15.98
CA ILE A 114 17.39 27.47 -16.32
C ILE A 114 16.83 28.74 -16.93
N LEU A 115 17.01 29.90 -16.28
CA LEU A 115 16.55 31.20 -16.82
C LEU A 115 17.14 31.51 -18.19
N ASN A 116 18.37 31.10 -18.45
CA ASN A 116 19.06 31.29 -19.72
C ASN A 116 18.65 30.27 -20.79
N SER A 117 17.95 29.19 -20.46
CA SER A 117 17.62 28.12 -21.42
C SER A 117 16.13 28.01 -21.70
N PHE A 118 15.28 28.48 -20.78
CA PHE A 118 13.83 28.36 -20.87
C PHE A 118 13.11 29.71 -20.75
N ASP A 119 11.99 29.83 -21.45
CA ASP A 119 10.90 30.67 -20.95
C ASP A 119 10.16 29.87 -19.87
N ILE A 120 9.85 30.46 -18.71
CA ILE A 120 9.09 29.77 -17.66
C ILE A 120 7.65 30.25 -17.70
N ILE A 121 6.68 29.34 -17.74
CA ILE A 121 5.25 29.65 -17.76
C ILE A 121 4.54 29.02 -16.57
N GLY A 122 3.73 29.82 -15.88
CA GLY A 122 2.79 29.39 -14.87
C GLY A 122 1.38 29.59 -15.40
N VAL A 123 0.71 28.50 -15.72
CA VAL A 123 -0.70 28.49 -16.12
C VAL A 123 -1.52 28.28 -14.85
N ASP A 124 -2.37 29.24 -14.50
CA ASP A 124 -3.29 29.04 -13.38
C ASP A 124 -4.34 28.02 -13.83
N PRO A 125 -4.52 26.87 -13.14
CA PRO A 125 -5.57 25.92 -13.50
C PRO A 125 -6.96 26.58 -13.45
N ARG A 126 -7.91 26.06 -14.23
CA ARG A 126 -9.32 26.44 -14.14
C ARG A 126 -9.80 26.50 -12.68
N GLY A 127 -10.57 27.53 -12.31
CA GLY A 127 -10.99 27.75 -10.93
C GLY A 127 -9.97 28.50 -10.06
N VAL A 128 -8.73 28.70 -10.52
CA VAL A 128 -7.64 29.27 -9.71
C VAL A 128 -7.31 30.68 -10.17
N THR A 129 -7.41 31.64 -9.26
CA THR A 129 -6.91 33.03 -9.39
C THR A 129 -7.26 33.70 -10.73
N ARG A 130 -6.38 33.67 -11.75
CA ARG A 130 -6.61 34.35 -13.04
C ARG A 130 -7.56 33.58 -13.96
N SER A 131 -7.74 32.29 -13.73
CA SER A 131 -8.45 31.36 -14.60
C SER A 131 -9.86 31.10 -14.07
N PHE A 132 -10.68 32.13 -14.04
CA PHE A 132 -12.07 32.08 -13.54
C PHE A 132 -12.10 31.61 -12.07
N PRO A 133 -11.80 32.48 -11.08
CA PRO A 133 -11.62 32.09 -9.69
C PRO A 133 -12.90 31.47 -9.12
N ASN A 134 -12.74 30.34 -8.41
CA ASN A 134 -13.83 29.67 -7.71
C ASN A 134 -14.18 30.41 -6.42
N GLU A 135 -15.38 31.01 -6.39
CA GLU A 135 -15.98 31.70 -5.27
C GLU A 135 -17.04 30.83 -4.58
N CYS A 136 -16.98 30.78 -3.25
CA CYS A 136 -17.92 30.07 -2.37
C CYS A 136 -18.28 30.95 -1.17
N ASP A 137 -19.25 30.55 -0.36
CA ASP A 137 -19.66 31.35 0.80
C ASP A 137 -18.62 31.24 1.95
N PRO A 138 -17.92 32.33 2.30
CA PRO A 138 -16.92 32.29 3.37
C PRO A 138 -17.54 32.05 4.75
N ALA A 139 -18.80 32.43 4.99
CA ALA A 139 -19.44 32.17 6.27
C ALA A 139 -19.59 30.67 6.52
N ILE A 140 -19.95 29.89 5.49
CA ILE A 140 -20.05 28.44 5.57
C ILE A 140 -18.68 27.81 5.79
N TRP A 141 -17.65 28.25 5.05
CA TRP A 141 -16.28 27.79 5.25
C TRP A 141 -15.83 27.96 6.71
N ASN A 142 -16.09 29.16 7.26
CA ASN A 142 -15.69 29.57 8.61
C ASN A 142 -16.48 28.90 9.73
N GLU A 143 -17.52 28.11 9.46
CA GLU A 143 -18.19 27.30 10.47
C GLU A 143 -17.20 26.29 11.07
N ARG A 144 -16.99 26.34 12.39
CA ARG A 144 -16.12 25.38 13.10
C ARG A 144 -16.88 24.05 13.29
N VAL A 145 -16.69 23.14 12.35
CA VAL A 145 -17.19 21.76 12.36
C VAL A 145 -15.98 20.83 12.28
N SER A 146 -15.90 19.86 13.20
CA SER A 146 -14.77 18.94 13.29
C SER A 146 -14.73 18.00 12.07
N LEU A 147 -13.53 17.75 11.56
CA LEU A 147 -13.23 16.73 10.57
C LEU A 147 -13.01 15.35 11.22
N PHE A 148 -13.14 15.24 12.55
CA PHE A 148 -13.11 14.01 13.33
C PHE A 148 -14.41 13.83 14.12
N PRO A 149 -15.58 13.71 13.45
CA PRO A 149 -16.88 13.57 14.11
C PRO A 149 -16.90 12.35 15.04
N LYS A 150 -17.21 12.57 16.32
CA LYS A 150 -17.27 11.51 17.34
C LYS A 150 -18.62 10.84 17.43
N THR A 151 -19.67 11.53 17.00
CA THR A 151 -21.04 11.04 17.02
C THR A 151 -21.66 11.11 15.63
N LYS A 152 -22.73 10.33 15.42
CA LYS A 152 -23.54 10.42 14.20
C LYS A 152 -24.06 11.85 13.95
N SER A 153 -24.43 12.57 15.00
CA SER A 153 -24.86 13.97 14.87
C SER A 153 -23.73 14.90 14.42
N ASP A 154 -22.48 14.67 14.85
CA ASP A 154 -21.34 15.46 14.38
C ASP A 154 -21.04 15.17 12.91
N TYR A 155 -21.13 13.89 12.52
CA TYR A 155 -20.98 13.47 11.14
C TYR A 155 -22.05 14.09 10.25
N ASP A 156 -23.31 14.08 10.66
CA ASP A 156 -24.41 14.70 9.89
C ASP A 156 -24.22 16.21 9.74
N ARG A 157 -23.64 16.89 10.74
CA ARG A 157 -23.25 18.31 10.65
C ARG A 157 -22.11 18.54 9.65
N LEU A 158 -21.12 17.64 9.61
CA LEU A 158 -20.04 17.69 8.62
C LEU A 158 -20.60 17.52 7.21
N VAL A 159 -21.41 16.50 6.98
CA VAL A 159 -22.09 16.25 5.70
C VAL A 159 -22.91 17.46 5.26
N ASP A 160 -23.70 18.03 6.17
CA ASP A 160 -24.53 19.19 5.87
C ASP A 160 -23.70 20.45 5.54
N LYS A 161 -22.64 20.73 6.30
CA LYS A 161 -21.71 21.83 6.02
C LYS A 161 -21.10 21.68 4.63
N ASN A 162 -20.56 20.49 4.32
CA ASN A 162 -19.90 20.23 3.05
C ASN A 162 -20.87 20.40 1.87
N ARG A 163 -22.09 19.88 1.99
CA ARG A 163 -23.14 20.04 0.97
C ARG A 163 -23.49 21.52 0.75
N ARG A 164 -23.77 22.27 1.83
CA ARG A 164 -24.10 23.71 1.72
C ARG A 164 -22.93 24.51 1.13
N PHE A 165 -21.70 24.13 1.45
CA PHE A 165 -20.51 24.75 0.87
C PHE A 165 -20.44 24.48 -0.64
N ALA A 166 -20.62 23.24 -1.08
CA ALA A 166 -20.67 22.88 -2.51
C ALA A 166 -21.77 23.64 -3.27
N GLU A 167 -22.99 23.71 -2.71
CA GLU A 167 -24.11 24.48 -3.27
C GLU A 167 -23.77 25.97 -3.38
N SER A 168 -23.06 26.52 -2.39
CA SER A 168 -22.63 27.92 -2.41
C SER A 168 -21.61 28.19 -3.52
N CYS A 169 -20.70 27.25 -3.78
CA CYS A 169 -19.71 27.36 -4.86
C CYS A 169 -20.41 27.41 -6.22
N ILE A 170 -21.34 26.49 -6.48
CA ILE A 170 -22.13 26.48 -7.73
C ILE A 170 -22.92 27.78 -7.89
N LYS A 171 -23.55 28.26 -6.82
CA LYS A 171 -24.36 29.49 -6.86
C LYS A 171 -23.54 30.74 -7.14
N LEU A 172 -22.33 30.84 -6.60
CA LEU A 172 -21.49 32.05 -6.67
C LEU A 172 -20.55 32.05 -7.87
N THR A 173 -20.13 30.88 -8.34
CA THR A 173 -19.18 30.72 -9.45
C THR A 173 -19.87 30.36 -10.76
N GLY A 174 -20.89 29.50 -10.72
CA GLY A 174 -21.57 28.97 -11.91
C GLY A 174 -21.03 27.62 -12.37
N ASP A 175 -21.45 27.20 -13.56
CA ASP A 175 -21.36 25.81 -14.03
C ASP A 175 -19.93 25.25 -14.16
N ILE A 176 -18.92 26.10 -14.31
CA ILE A 176 -17.51 25.68 -14.39
C ILE A 176 -17.06 24.90 -13.15
N VAL A 177 -17.72 25.08 -11.99
CA VAL A 177 -17.44 24.35 -10.74
C VAL A 177 -17.46 22.83 -10.95
N ASN A 178 -18.26 22.32 -11.89
CA ASN A 178 -18.37 20.88 -12.16
C ASN A 178 -17.31 20.34 -13.14
N HIS A 179 -16.36 21.18 -13.56
CA HIS A 179 -15.34 20.84 -14.53
C HIS A 179 -13.94 21.28 -14.07
N LEU A 180 -13.70 21.43 -12.76
CA LEU A 180 -12.40 21.91 -12.23
C LEU A 180 -11.37 20.78 -12.03
N ASP A 181 -11.75 19.54 -12.36
CA ASP A 181 -10.93 18.35 -12.21
C ASP A 181 -9.58 18.41 -12.95
N THR A 182 -8.64 17.56 -12.52
CA THR A 182 -7.28 17.53 -13.07
C THR A 182 -7.22 17.11 -14.55
N ILE A 183 -8.12 16.24 -15.03
CA ILE A 183 -8.15 15.81 -16.44
C ILE A 183 -8.49 17.01 -17.34
N SER A 184 -9.46 17.80 -16.92
CA SER A 184 -9.84 19.03 -17.61
C SER A 184 -8.72 20.09 -17.57
N ALA A 185 -8.04 20.24 -16.43
CA ALA A 185 -6.86 21.10 -16.32
C ALA A 185 -5.68 20.61 -17.19
N ALA A 186 -5.47 19.30 -17.33
CA ALA A 186 -4.43 18.75 -18.21
C ALA A 186 -4.70 19.08 -19.69
N LYS A 187 -5.97 19.01 -20.13
CA LYS A 187 -6.38 19.43 -21.47
C LYS A 187 -6.16 20.94 -21.70
N ASP A 188 -6.34 21.77 -20.67
CA ASP A 188 -6.01 23.21 -20.73
C ASP A 188 -4.52 23.44 -20.97
N HIS A 189 -3.66 22.70 -20.28
CA HIS A 189 -2.21 22.78 -20.47
C HIS A 189 -1.78 22.32 -21.88
N GLU A 190 -2.43 21.29 -22.43
CA GLU A 190 -2.21 20.89 -23.83
C GLU A 190 -2.64 21.99 -24.80
N ALA A 191 -3.74 22.69 -24.54
CA ALA A 191 -4.17 23.82 -25.37
C ALA A 191 -3.12 24.94 -25.41
N VAL A 192 -2.54 25.28 -24.25
CA VAL A 192 -1.45 26.25 -24.15
C VAL A 192 -0.20 25.75 -24.88
N ARG A 193 0.22 24.51 -24.66
CA ARG A 193 1.39 23.92 -25.33
C ARG A 193 1.21 23.90 -26.85
N ALA A 194 0.04 23.49 -27.34
CA ALA A 194 -0.28 23.46 -28.76
C ALA A 194 -0.26 24.86 -29.39
N ALA A 195 -0.74 25.89 -28.68
CA ALA A 195 -0.69 27.28 -29.14
C ALA A 195 0.73 27.86 -29.16
N LEU A 196 1.63 27.36 -28.30
CA LEU A 196 3.07 27.69 -28.34
C LEU A 196 3.82 26.94 -29.45
N GLY A 197 3.34 25.76 -29.87
CA GLY A 197 3.96 24.96 -30.91
C GLY A 197 5.23 24.22 -30.48
N GLU A 198 5.40 23.96 -29.18
CA GLU A 198 6.59 23.34 -28.58
C GLU A 198 6.28 22.01 -27.90
N LYS A 199 7.29 21.18 -27.59
CA LYS A 199 7.12 20.03 -26.69
C LYS A 199 7.02 20.49 -25.24
N MET A 200 6.29 19.76 -24.41
CA MET A 200 6.12 20.02 -22.99
C MET A 200 7.42 19.77 -22.24
N ASN A 201 7.92 20.78 -21.52
CA ASN A 201 8.88 20.58 -20.42
C ASN A 201 8.10 20.86 -19.15
N TRP A 202 8.00 19.87 -18.27
CA TRP A 202 7.15 19.96 -17.08
C TRP A 202 8.00 19.95 -15.81
N LEU A 203 7.70 20.88 -14.90
CA LEU A 203 8.15 20.86 -13.52
C LEU A 203 6.91 21.00 -12.62
N GLY A 204 6.44 19.88 -12.11
CA GLY A 204 5.28 19.80 -11.25
C GLY A 204 5.67 19.40 -9.85
N MET A 205 5.30 20.23 -8.89
CA MET A 205 5.56 19.98 -7.47
C MET A 205 4.27 19.59 -6.75
N SER A 206 4.34 18.69 -5.77
CA SER A 206 3.18 18.32 -4.94
C SER A 206 2.00 17.86 -5.81
N TYR A 207 0.78 18.39 -5.67
CA TYR A 207 -0.34 18.15 -6.61
C TYR A 207 0.02 18.42 -8.10
N GLY A 208 0.97 19.29 -8.39
CA GLY A 208 1.49 19.50 -9.75
C GLY A 208 2.16 18.25 -10.33
N SER A 209 2.60 17.32 -9.48
CA SER A 209 3.06 15.99 -9.90
C SER A 209 1.91 15.13 -10.45
N GLN A 210 0.73 15.18 -9.81
CA GLN A 210 -0.48 14.51 -10.31
C GLN A 210 -0.95 15.14 -11.63
N LEU A 211 -1.03 16.46 -11.71
CA LEU A 211 -1.38 17.14 -12.96
C LEU A 211 -0.41 16.78 -14.09
N GLY A 212 0.89 16.69 -13.78
CA GLY A 212 1.93 16.27 -14.72
C GLY A 212 1.74 14.83 -15.20
N SER A 213 1.56 13.87 -14.29
CA SER A 213 1.37 12.47 -14.64
C SER A 213 0.09 12.26 -15.44
N GLN A 214 -1.02 12.91 -15.07
CA GLN A 214 -2.27 12.81 -15.81
C GLN A 214 -2.21 13.52 -17.18
N TYR A 215 -1.45 14.60 -17.29
CA TYR A 215 -1.10 15.16 -18.60
C TYR A 215 -0.33 14.15 -19.45
N ALA A 216 0.69 13.49 -18.90
CA ALA A 216 1.50 12.53 -19.63
C ALA A 216 0.69 11.28 -20.03
N GLN A 217 -0.30 10.88 -19.24
CA GLN A 217 -1.24 9.81 -19.58
C GLN A 217 -2.06 10.15 -20.84
N LEU A 218 -2.51 11.40 -20.96
CA LEU A 218 -3.36 11.86 -22.06
C LEU A 218 -2.55 12.22 -23.31
N PHE A 219 -1.35 12.78 -23.12
CA PHE A 219 -0.52 13.38 -24.16
C PHE A 219 0.94 12.91 -24.11
N PRO A 220 1.21 11.59 -24.06
CA PRO A 220 2.56 11.07 -23.84
C PRO A 220 3.56 11.53 -24.90
N ASP A 221 3.11 11.58 -26.16
CA ASP A 221 3.94 11.98 -27.29
C ASP A 221 4.33 13.46 -27.25
N ASN A 222 3.64 14.30 -26.47
CA ASN A 222 3.87 15.75 -26.47
C ASN A 222 4.91 16.20 -25.44
N VAL A 223 5.50 15.27 -24.68
CA VAL A 223 6.49 15.59 -23.64
C VAL A 223 7.91 15.50 -24.19
N ARG A 224 8.79 16.43 -23.76
CA ARG A 224 10.25 16.34 -23.90
C ARG A 224 10.89 15.78 -22.64
N ALA A 225 10.58 16.38 -21.49
CA ALA A 225 11.14 16.02 -20.19
C ALA A 225 10.13 16.40 -19.10
N MET A 226 10.01 15.56 -18.08
CA MET A 226 9.05 15.75 -16.99
C MET A 226 9.72 15.54 -15.63
N VAL A 227 9.60 16.53 -14.75
CA VAL A 227 9.99 16.43 -13.34
C VAL A 227 8.73 16.44 -12.49
N LEU A 228 8.61 15.43 -11.63
CA LEU A 228 7.57 15.30 -10.61
C LEU A 228 8.26 15.31 -9.25
N ASP A 229 8.17 16.42 -8.51
CA ASP A 229 8.90 16.65 -7.24
C ASP A 229 7.93 16.76 -6.05
N GLY A 230 8.08 15.90 -5.05
CA GLY A 230 7.02 15.64 -4.07
C GLY A 230 5.86 14.89 -4.75
N VAL A 231 6.11 13.63 -5.09
CA VAL A 231 5.23 12.81 -5.93
C VAL A 231 3.95 12.38 -5.19
N LEU A 232 2.81 12.68 -5.80
CA LEU A 232 1.48 12.22 -5.38
C LEU A 232 1.05 11.04 -6.24
N GLN A 233 0.74 9.91 -5.61
CA GLN A 233 0.20 8.73 -6.30
C GLN A 233 -1.33 8.74 -6.20
N HIS A 234 -1.98 9.29 -7.23
CA HIS A 234 -3.45 9.45 -7.27
C HIS A 234 -4.24 8.14 -7.28
N SER A 235 -3.59 7.01 -7.61
CA SER A 235 -4.23 5.70 -7.73
C SER A 235 -4.58 5.00 -6.41
N GLN A 236 -4.17 5.56 -5.27
CA GLN A 236 -4.37 4.96 -3.96
C GLN A 236 -5.84 4.96 -3.54
N ALA A 237 -6.28 3.85 -2.92
CA ALA A 237 -7.57 3.79 -2.24
C ALA A 237 -7.60 4.75 -1.05
N GLU A 238 -8.79 5.20 -0.61
CA GLU A 238 -8.94 6.27 0.38
C GLU A 238 -8.25 5.94 1.70
N SER A 239 -8.42 4.72 2.20
CA SER A 239 -7.79 4.26 3.44
C SER A 239 -6.26 4.21 3.33
N ALA A 240 -5.73 3.78 2.18
CA ALA A 240 -4.29 3.70 1.95
C ALA A 240 -3.68 5.10 1.82
N ASN A 241 -4.33 5.98 1.05
CA ASN A 241 -3.92 7.36 0.85
C ASN A 241 -3.73 8.11 2.19
N ILE A 242 -4.73 8.02 3.06
CA ILE A 242 -4.70 8.65 4.40
C ILE A 242 -3.64 8.04 5.29
N LEU A 243 -3.57 6.71 5.34
CA LEU A 243 -2.58 6.01 6.15
C LEU A 243 -1.17 6.43 5.72
N THR A 244 -0.91 6.43 4.42
CA THR A 244 0.39 6.76 3.86
C THR A 244 0.81 8.21 4.14
N GLU A 245 -0.07 9.20 3.96
CA GLU A 245 0.29 10.58 4.25
C GLU A 245 0.40 10.84 5.76
N SER A 246 -0.55 10.35 6.55
CA SER A 246 -0.55 10.62 8.01
C SER A 246 0.65 10.00 8.72
N THR A 247 1.12 8.83 8.28
CA THR A 247 2.35 8.22 8.79
C THR A 247 3.61 8.96 8.32
N ALA A 248 3.65 9.44 7.06
CA ALA A 248 4.75 10.27 6.58
C ALA A 248 4.87 11.60 7.34
N TYR A 249 3.73 12.24 7.65
CA TYR A 249 3.69 13.40 8.53
C TYR A 249 4.19 13.06 9.95
N ALA A 250 3.75 11.96 10.55
CA ALA A 250 4.23 11.55 11.87
C ALA A 250 5.76 11.37 11.89
N VAL A 251 6.34 10.71 10.88
CA VAL A 251 7.80 10.54 10.74
C VAL A 251 8.54 11.88 10.62
N ALA A 252 8.01 12.84 9.86
CA ALA A 252 8.60 14.17 9.76
C ALA A 252 8.53 14.93 11.09
N LEU A 253 7.44 14.77 11.85
CA LEU A 253 7.27 15.37 13.17
C LEU A 253 8.23 14.76 14.20
N GLU A 254 8.43 13.44 14.18
CA GLU A 254 9.44 12.75 15.00
C GLU A 254 10.85 13.24 14.69
N SER A 255 11.18 13.42 13.40
CA SER A 255 12.47 13.97 13.00
C SER A 255 12.68 15.39 13.51
N PHE A 256 11.63 16.22 13.46
CA PHE A 256 11.64 17.55 14.05
C PHE A 256 11.83 17.50 15.58
N PHE A 257 11.15 16.60 16.30
CA PHE A 257 11.33 16.43 17.75
C PHE A 257 12.75 16.01 18.11
N ALA A 258 13.33 15.07 17.37
CA ALA A 258 14.70 14.63 17.55
C ALA A 258 15.70 15.80 17.38
N TRP A 259 15.51 16.62 16.33
CA TRP A 259 16.30 17.84 16.14
C TRP A 259 16.08 18.83 17.30
N ALA A 260 14.83 19.10 17.67
CA ALA A 260 14.49 20.09 18.69
C ALA A 260 15.02 19.71 20.08
N ASN A 261 15.12 18.42 20.39
CA ASN A 261 15.69 17.91 21.64
C ASN A 261 17.22 18.07 21.71
N ALA A 262 17.92 17.89 20.58
CA ALA A 262 19.38 17.70 20.56
C ALA A 262 20.17 18.92 20.09
N ASP A 263 19.64 19.71 19.16
CA ASP A 263 20.39 20.78 18.49
C ASP A 263 20.55 22.03 19.37
N GLU A 264 21.77 22.59 19.41
CA GLU A 264 22.10 23.79 20.20
C GLU A 264 21.29 25.03 19.82
N SER A 265 20.84 25.11 18.57
CA SER A 265 20.04 26.24 18.08
C SER A 265 18.57 26.15 18.49
N SER A 266 18.11 25.00 18.99
CA SER A 266 16.73 24.81 19.40
C SER A 266 16.45 25.43 20.77
N PRO A 267 15.38 26.22 20.93
CA PRO A 267 14.93 26.69 22.24
C PRO A 267 14.39 25.56 23.13
N LEU A 268 14.17 24.36 22.57
CA LEU A 268 13.66 23.19 23.28
C LEU A 268 14.77 22.16 23.60
N LYS A 269 16.04 22.52 23.38
CA LYS A 269 17.16 21.63 23.65
C LYS A 269 17.14 21.09 25.09
N GLY A 270 17.30 19.78 25.23
CA GLY A 270 17.30 19.08 26.51
C GLY A 270 15.92 18.92 27.16
N GLN A 271 14.85 19.31 26.47
CA GLN A 271 13.48 18.98 26.86
C GLN A 271 13.04 17.63 26.27
N ASP A 272 11.89 17.16 26.71
CA ASP A 272 11.15 16.06 26.08
C ASP A 272 10.06 16.67 25.20
N VAL A 273 10.40 16.97 23.95
CA VAL A 273 9.50 17.69 23.02
C VAL A 273 8.26 16.86 22.68
N GLU A 274 8.35 15.53 22.66
CA GLU A 274 7.18 14.68 22.43
C GLU A 274 6.19 14.77 23.61
N LYS A 275 6.70 14.75 24.85
CA LYS A 275 5.85 14.99 26.03
C LYS A 275 5.28 16.40 26.05
N LEU A 276 6.06 17.40 25.62
CA LEU A 276 5.58 18.79 25.46
C LEU A 276 4.42 18.85 24.47
N TRP A 277 4.56 18.19 23.31
CA TRP A 277 3.54 18.08 22.28
C TRP A 277 2.24 17.50 22.83
N TYR A 278 2.29 16.34 23.50
CA TYR A 278 1.10 15.76 24.11
C TYR A 278 0.50 16.64 25.21
N GLY A 279 1.32 17.38 25.96
CA GLY A 279 0.86 18.38 26.93
C GLY A 279 0.05 19.50 26.30
N ILE A 280 0.55 20.06 25.19
CA ILE A 280 -0.13 21.10 24.39
C ILE A 280 -1.47 20.57 23.88
N LEU A 281 -1.47 19.40 23.24
CA LEU A 281 -2.69 18.79 22.69
C LEU A 281 -3.73 18.48 23.77
N LYS A 282 -3.29 18.01 24.95
CA LYS A 282 -4.18 17.77 26.08
C LYS A 282 -4.84 19.07 26.56
N ASN A 283 -4.05 20.14 26.72
CA ASN A 283 -4.59 21.44 27.11
C ASN A 283 -5.66 21.93 26.12
N ALA A 284 -5.39 21.81 24.82
CA ALA A 284 -6.32 22.18 23.76
C ALA A 284 -7.56 21.26 23.65
N THR A 285 -7.48 20.03 24.17
CA THR A 285 -8.62 19.10 24.24
C THR A 285 -9.57 19.47 25.37
N ASP A 286 -9.04 19.87 26.53
CA ASP A 286 -9.84 20.24 27.71
C ASP A 286 -10.55 21.58 27.51
N THR A 287 -9.89 22.57 26.89
CA THR A 287 -10.46 23.86 26.52
C THR A 287 -9.67 24.45 25.33
N PRO A 288 -10.32 24.99 24.29
CA PRO A 288 -9.61 25.67 23.20
C PRO A 288 -8.60 26.69 23.73
N MET A 289 -7.36 26.59 23.26
CA MET A 289 -6.25 27.41 23.74
C MET A 289 -6.35 28.83 23.18
N PRO A 290 -6.03 29.88 23.95
CA PRO A 290 -6.03 31.24 23.42
C PRO A 290 -5.02 31.44 22.28
N ALA A 291 -5.42 32.16 21.23
CA ALA A 291 -4.54 32.73 20.21
C ALA A 291 -4.49 34.24 20.41
N LYS A 292 -3.54 34.71 21.22
CA LYS A 292 -3.49 36.10 21.70
C LYS A 292 -3.22 37.12 20.59
N ASN A 293 -2.62 36.71 19.48
CA ASN A 293 -2.32 37.55 18.32
C ASN A 293 -3.44 37.56 17.26
N CYS A 294 -4.55 36.84 17.51
CA CYS A 294 -5.67 36.73 16.59
C CYS A 294 -6.90 37.51 17.07
N ASP A 295 -7.70 38.02 16.13
CA ASP A 295 -8.81 38.92 16.40
C ASP A 295 -10.16 38.52 15.75
N ASP A 296 -10.24 37.32 15.16
CA ASP A 296 -11.32 36.82 14.27
C ASP A 296 -11.47 37.58 12.93
N THR A 297 -10.50 38.42 12.56
CA THR A 297 -10.48 39.05 11.22
C THR A 297 -9.76 38.17 10.22
N TYR A 298 -8.59 37.62 10.60
CA TYR A 298 -7.72 36.82 9.72
C TYR A 298 -7.45 35.42 10.26
N CYS A 299 -7.47 35.27 11.58
CA CYS A 299 -7.30 34.00 12.28
C CYS A 299 -8.19 33.99 13.52
N ARG A 300 -8.51 32.79 14.01
CA ARG A 300 -9.42 32.59 15.15
C ARG A 300 -8.75 32.97 16.47
N LYS A 301 -9.53 33.53 17.40
CA LYS A 301 -9.07 33.92 18.77
C LYS A 301 -8.69 32.75 19.67
N ASP A 302 -9.05 31.53 19.30
CA ASP A 302 -8.76 30.31 20.04
C ASP A 302 -8.42 29.15 19.08
N VAL A 303 -7.75 28.13 19.60
CA VAL A 303 -7.23 26.99 18.84
C VAL A 303 -7.56 25.68 19.54
N THR A 304 -8.19 24.78 18.80
CA THR A 304 -8.54 23.43 19.23
C THR A 304 -7.38 22.46 19.01
N GLU A 305 -7.41 21.31 19.70
CA GLU A 305 -6.42 20.24 19.50
C GLU A 305 -6.33 19.78 18.02
N GLU A 306 -7.47 19.73 17.33
CA GLU A 306 -7.57 19.40 15.92
C GLU A 306 -6.84 20.43 15.03
N GLU A 307 -7.05 21.73 15.28
CA GLU A 307 -6.39 22.81 14.54
C GLU A 307 -4.87 22.77 14.73
N ILE A 308 -4.37 22.44 15.94
CA ILE A 308 -2.93 22.26 16.17
C ILE A 308 -2.35 21.14 15.30
N ARG A 309 -3.02 19.98 15.23
CA ARG A 309 -2.54 18.85 14.43
C ARG A 309 -2.48 19.16 12.94
N PHE A 310 -3.49 19.83 12.40
CA PHE A 310 -3.50 20.23 10.99
C PHE A 310 -2.50 21.36 10.69
N ASN A 311 -2.37 22.34 11.58
CA ASN A 311 -1.57 23.55 11.30
C ASN A 311 -0.07 23.39 11.59
N VAL A 312 0.37 22.27 12.17
CA VAL A 312 1.79 21.91 12.27
C VAL A 312 2.35 21.35 10.96
N GLN A 313 1.56 20.56 10.21
CA GLN A 313 2.04 19.92 8.97
C GLN A 313 2.63 20.94 7.96
N PRO A 314 1.97 22.08 7.66
CA PRO A 314 2.54 23.09 6.76
C PRO A 314 3.84 23.72 7.26
N GLN A 315 4.12 23.69 8.56
CA GLN A 315 5.36 24.24 9.13
C GLN A 315 6.56 23.31 8.93
N LEU A 316 6.32 22.02 8.66
CA LEU A 316 7.35 21.02 8.38
C LEU A 316 7.77 20.97 6.90
N ILE A 317 7.02 21.62 6.01
CA ILE A 317 7.28 21.61 4.55
C ILE A 317 8.66 22.19 4.21
N ASN A 318 9.10 23.24 4.90
CA ASN A 318 10.42 23.83 4.68
C ASN A 318 11.39 23.39 5.77
N PRO A 319 12.44 22.61 5.43
CA PRO A 319 13.33 22.01 6.42
C PRO A 319 14.44 22.96 6.92
N SER A 320 14.45 24.23 6.50
CA SER A 320 15.52 25.17 6.88
C SER A 320 15.60 25.40 8.38
N GLN A 321 16.81 25.68 8.86
CA GLN A 321 17.06 25.87 10.30
C GLN A 321 16.18 26.98 10.90
N ASP A 322 16.02 28.12 10.23
CA ASP A 322 15.15 29.21 10.68
C ASP A 322 13.70 28.77 10.85
N ARG A 323 13.20 27.90 9.96
CA ARG A 323 11.82 27.39 10.03
C ARG A 323 11.65 26.36 11.14
N ARG A 324 12.64 25.50 11.37
CA ARG A 324 12.66 24.58 12.51
C ARG A 324 12.70 25.35 13.84
N ILE A 325 13.55 26.38 13.95
CA ILE A 325 13.59 27.27 15.12
C ILE A 325 12.25 27.97 15.32
N SER A 326 11.61 28.44 14.24
CA SER A 326 10.27 29.04 14.31
C SER A 326 9.26 28.06 14.91
N LEU A 327 9.17 26.84 14.40
CA LEU A 327 8.23 25.83 14.92
C LEU A 327 8.52 25.46 16.38
N ALA A 328 9.79 25.38 16.77
CA ALA A 328 10.16 25.13 18.16
C ALA A 328 9.72 26.26 19.10
N ASN A 329 9.84 27.53 18.67
CA ASN A 329 9.31 28.67 19.41
C ASN A 329 7.76 28.68 19.48
N SER A 330 7.09 28.25 18.41
CA SER A 330 5.63 28.11 18.39
C SER A 330 5.14 27.05 19.38
N LEU A 331 5.83 25.90 19.47
CA LEU A 331 5.54 24.89 20.50
C LEU A 331 5.81 25.40 21.92
N LEU A 332 6.91 26.14 22.13
CA LEU A 332 7.20 26.75 23.43
C LEU A 332 6.09 27.74 23.83
N SER A 333 5.69 28.63 22.92
CA SER A 333 4.63 29.62 23.15
C SER A 333 3.28 28.94 23.46
N ALA A 334 2.95 27.87 22.74
CA ALA A 334 1.74 27.09 23.02
C ALA A 334 1.81 26.43 24.40
N SER A 335 2.97 25.89 24.79
CA SER A 335 3.14 25.32 26.14
C SER A 335 2.95 26.35 27.27
N GLU A 336 3.18 27.63 26.98
CA GLU A 336 2.95 28.78 27.87
C GLU A 336 1.54 29.40 27.74
N GLY A 337 0.65 28.75 26.97
CA GLY A 337 -0.76 29.12 26.83
C GLY A 337 -1.04 30.16 25.75
N ASP A 338 -0.20 30.27 24.72
CA ASP A 338 -0.48 31.05 23.50
C ASP A 338 -0.31 30.19 22.25
N ALA A 339 -1.41 29.75 21.67
CA ALA A 339 -1.44 28.91 20.48
C ALA A 339 -1.60 29.73 19.17
N SER A 340 -1.28 31.04 19.17
CA SER A 340 -1.47 31.93 18.02
C SER A 340 -0.92 31.37 16.70
N ASP A 341 0.27 30.76 16.74
CA ASP A 341 0.94 30.22 15.56
C ASP A 341 0.30 28.95 14.98
N PHE A 342 -0.70 28.40 15.68
CA PHE A 342 -1.49 27.25 15.25
C PHE A 342 -2.95 27.62 14.98
N SER A 343 -3.30 28.91 14.94
CA SER A 343 -4.68 29.35 14.67
C SER A 343 -5.03 29.22 13.19
N SER A 344 -6.21 28.67 12.90
CA SER A 344 -6.71 28.54 11.54
C SER A 344 -7.11 29.89 10.94
N GLU A 345 -6.80 30.04 9.65
CA GLU A 345 -7.19 31.20 8.85
C GLU A 345 -8.72 31.32 8.72
N ILE A 346 -9.20 32.56 8.65
CA ILE A 346 -10.60 32.90 8.42
C ILE A 346 -10.75 33.33 6.96
N ALA A 347 -11.58 32.59 6.21
CA ALA A 347 -11.87 32.92 4.82
C ALA A 347 -12.65 34.23 4.72
N SER A 348 -12.30 35.04 3.74
CA SER A 348 -13.09 36.17 3.27
C SER A 348 -12.92 36.33 1.77
N ALA A 349 -13.72 37.21 1.16
CA ALA A 349 -13.65 37.52 -0.27
C ALA A 349 -12.26 38.02 -0.75
N LYS A 350 -11.34 38.32 0.17
CA LYS A 350 -9.97 38.77 -0.15
C LYS A 350 -8.89 37.69 0.03
N TYR A 351 -9.16 36.61 0.77
CA TYR A 351 -8.16 35.62 1.20
C TYR A 351 -8.50 34.17 0.82
N ASN A 352 -9.43 33.95 -0.10
CA ASN A 352 -9.96 32.62 -0.44
C ASN A 352 -9.35 31.98 -1.71
N THR A 353 -8.37 32.63 -2.34
CA THR A 353 -7.89 32.29 -3.70
C THR A 353 -7.22 30.92 -3.83
N ARG A 354 -6.86 30.27 -2.72
CA ARG A 354 -6.34 28.90 -2.66
C ARG A 354 -7.30 27.91 -1.99
N MET A 355 -7.95 28.33 -0.91
CA MET A 355 -8.78 27.45 -0.07
C MET A 355 -9.96 26.86 -0.83
N PHE A 356 -10.74 27.71 -1.50
CA PHE A 356 -11.95 27.29 -2.22
C PHE A 356 -11.63 26.41 -3.42
N PRO A 357 -10.75 26.80 -4.36
CA PRO A 357 -10.37 25.93 -5.45
C PRO A 357 -9.72 24.63 -4.96
N GLY A 358 -8.92 24.67 -3.89
CA GLY A 358 -8.29 23.46 -3.33
C GLY A 358 -9.30 22.36 -2.98
N ILE A 359 -10.37 22.71 -2.25
CA ILE A 359 -11.41 21.73 -1.90
C ILE A 359 -12.29 21.36 -3.10
N THR A 360 -12.69 22.32 -3.96
CA THR A 360 -13.55 21.98 -5.10
C THR A 360 -12.86 21.14 -6.17
N ILE A 361 -11.57 21.37 -6.41
CA ILE A 361 -10.75 20.50 -7.27
C ILE A 361 -10.60 19.15 -6.57
N GLY A 362 -10.30 19.17 -5.27
CA GLY A 362 -10.11 17.94 -4.52
C GLY A 362 -11.34 17.01 -4.51
N CYS A 363 -12.55 17.54 -4.38
CA CYS A 363 -13.76 16.72 -4.44
C CYS A 363 -14.12 16.24 -5.84
N GLN A 364 -13.45 16.71 -6.87
CA GLN A 364 -13.55 16.18 -8.23
C GLN A 364 -12.46 15.17 -8.56
N ASP A 365 -11.33 15.20 -7.85
CA ASP A 365 -10.19 14.29 -8.06
C ASP A 365 -10.15 13.12 -7.07
N TRP A 366 -10.67 13.26 -5.85
CA TRP A 366 -10.59 12.20 -4.85
C TRP A 366 -11.96 11.79 -4.37
N SER A 367 -12.11 10.49 -4.14
CA SER A 367 -13.31 9.94 -3.49
C SER A 367 -13.52 10.56 -2.11
N PRO A 368 -14.79 10.76 -1.69
CA PRO A 368 -15.10 11.17 -0.33
C PRO A 368 -14.56 10.15 0.67
N LEU A 369 -14.15 10.65 1.84
CA LEU A 369 -13.49 9.85 2.88
C LEU A 369 -14.30 8.61 3.26
N ALA A 370 -15.62 8.74 3.35
CA ALA A 370 -16.50 7.64 3.72
C ALA A 370 -17.90 7.83 3.15
N SER A 371 -18.61 6.72 2.96
CA SER A 371 -20.02 6.72 2.56
C SER A 371 -21.00 6.63 3.74
N SER A 372 -20.50 6.30 4.94
CA SER A 372 -21.29 6.20 6.17
C SER A 372 -20.48 6.67 7.39
N PHE A 373 -21.14 6.84 8.53
CA PHE A 373 -20.48 7.19 9.78
C PHE A 373 -19.60 6.03 10.28
N GLU A 374 -20.03 4.79 10.11
CA GLU A 374 -19.32 3.59 10.55
C GLU A 374 -17.99 3.41 9.78
N ASP A 375 -18.01 3.63 8.47
CA ASP A 375 -16.82 3.63 7.61
C ASP A 375 -15.87 4.77 8.00
N PHE A 376 -16.41 5.96 8.25
CA PHE A 376 -15.63 7.11 8.72
C PHE A 376 -14.92 6.80 10.05
N GLN A 377 -15.65 6.22 11.02
CA GLN A 377 -15.10 5.81 12.31
C GLN A 377 -14.01 4.73 12.17
N ALA A 378 -14.16 3.80 11.22
CA ALA A 378 -13.12 2.80 10.94
C ALA A 378 -11.83 3.46 10.46
N LYS A 379 -11.91 4.44 9.55
CA LYS A 379 -10.76 5.18 9.03
C LYS A 379 -10.12 6.09 10.08
N MET A 380 -10.91 6.68 10.98
CA MET A 380 -10.39 7.42 12.14
C MET A 380 -9.52 6.53 13.02
N ARG A 381 -9.98 5.31 13.34
CA ARG A 381 -9.20 4.36 14.14
C ARG A 381 -7.88 3.95 13.47
N VAL A 382 -7.85 3.84 12.14
CA VAL A 382 -6.62 3.60 11.39
C VAL A 382 -5.63 4.75 11.63
N GLY A 383 -6.05 6.00 11.45
CA GLY A 383 -5.20 7.17 11.72
C GLY A 383 -4.71 7.25 13.17
N GLU A 384 -5.58 7.02 14.14
CA GLU A 384 -5.23 7.00 15.57
C GLU A 384 -4.21 5.91 15.93
N THR A 385 -4.32 4.74 15.29
CA THR A 385 -3.46 3.58 15.59
C THR A 385 -2.09 3.71 14.95
N PHE A 386 -2.04 4.08 13.68
CA PHE A 386 -0.78 4.06 12.91
C PHE A 386 -0.02 5.38 12.93
N ALA A 387 -0.69 6.49 13.29
CA ALA A 387 -0.07 7.81 13.34
C ALA A 387 -0.53 8.56 14.61
N PRO A 388 -0.16 8.10 15.83
CA PRO A 388 -0.70 8.63 17.09
C PRO A 388 -0.36 10.11 17.32
N LEU A 389 0.78 10.59 16.79
CA LEU A 389 1.22 11.98 16.92
C LEU A 389 0.30 12.99 16.23
N ASN A 390 -0.43 12.59 15.20
CA ASN A 390 -1.37 13.44 14.44
C ASN A 390 -2.78 12.82 14.33
N LYS A 391 -3.02 11.61 14.84
CA LYS A 391 -4.32 10.89 14.81
C LYS A 391 -4.95 10.80 13.42
N GLY A 392 -4.14 10.68 12.38
CA GLY A 392 -4.59 10.67 10.99
C GLY A 392 -4.76 12.05 10.34
N ALA A 393 -4.62 13.15 11.09
CA ALA A 393 -4.68 14.50 10.54
C ALA A 393 -3.61 14.68 9.46
N SER A 394 -4.05 15.07 8.26
CA SER A 394 -3.24 15.19 7.04
C SER A 394 -3.99 16.04 5.99
N GLN A 395 -3.33 16.41 4.90
CA GLN A 395 -3.97 17.13 3.79
C GLN A 395 -4.97 16.22 3.08
N SER A 396 -4.64 14.95 2.87
CA SER A 396 -5.56 13.93 2.33
C SER A 396 -6.81 13.78 3.19
N TRP A 397 -6.65 13.71 4.53
CA TRP A 397 -7.81 13.70 5.43
C TRP A 397 -8.68 14.95 5.25
N THR A 398 -8.05 16.12 5.20
CA THR A 398 -8.74 17.40 5.05
C THR A 398 -9.59 17.42 3.79
N VAL A 399 -9.02 17.04 2.64
CA VAL A 399 -9.72 17.01 1.35
C VAL A 399 -10.85 15.97 1.41
N GLN A 400 -10.54 14.72 1.72
CA GLN A 400 -11.51 13.63 1.60
C GLN A 400 -12.67 13.78 2.61
N ALA A 401 -12.39 14.24 3.84
CA ALA A 401 -13.42 14.51 4.84
C ALA A 401 -14.33 15.69 4.43
N SER A 402 -13.77 16.70 3.77
CA SER A 402 -14.51 17.86 3.24
C SER A 402 -15.35 17.51 1.99
N CYS A 403 -15.09 16.36 1.37
CA CYS A 403 -15.86 15.85 0.23
C CYS A 403 -17.02 14.92 0.62
N VAL A 404 -17.13 14.52 1.90
CA VAL A 404 -18.27 13.71 2.34
C VAL A 404 -19.56 14.54 2.19
N GLY A 405 -20.52 14.03 1.40
CA GLY A 405 -21.76 14.75 1.11
C GLY A 405 -21.68 15.72 -0.08
N TRP A 406 -20.59 15.71 -0.84
CA TRP A 406 -20.45 16.50 -2.06
C TRP A 406 -21.53 16.14 -3.09
N LEU A 407 -21.92 17.11 -3.93
CA LEU A 407 -23.10 17.00 -4.80
C LEU A 407 -22.92 16.06 -5.99
N ALA A 408 -21.69 15.91 -6.48
CA ALA A 408 -21.35 15.11 -7.64
C ALA A 408 -20.28 14.07 -7.28
N ALA A 409 -20.29 12.95 -8.01
CA ALA A 409 -19.18 12.00 -7.96
C ALA A 409 -17.91 12.65 -8.51
N PRO A 410 -16.71 12.20 -8.08
CA PRO A 410 -15.45 12.70 -8.63
C PRO A 410 -15.41 12.49 -10.15
N ALA A 411 -15.11 13.56 -10.90
CA ALA A 411 -14.95 13.50 -12.35
C ALA A 411 -13.65 12.77 -12.75
N ASN A 412 -12.67 12.75 -11.84
CA ASN A 412 -11.37 12.12 -12.00
C ASN A 412 -11.09 11.19 -10.79
N PRO A 413 -11.83 10.09 -10.62
CA PRO A 413 -11.66 9.22 -9.46
C PRO A 413 -10.27 8.54 -9.43
N PRO A 414 -9.73 8.20 -8.24
CA PRO A 414 -8.47 7.45 -8.10
C PRO A 414 -8.39 6.21 -8.99
N ALA A 415 -7.35 6.15 -9.82
CA ALA A 415 -7.10 4.99 -10.70
C ALA A 415 -5.61 4.85 -11.03
N LYS A 416 -5.14 3.60 -11.17
CA LYS A 416 -3.77 3.33 -11.61
C LYS A 416 -3.54 3.87 -13.02
N LEU A 417 -2.53 4.72 -13.17
CA LEU A 417 -2.12 5.25 -14.46
C LEU A 417 -1.30 4.20 -15.23
N LYS A 418 -1.34 4.32 -16.55
CA LYS A 418 -0.57 3.53 -17.52
C LYS A 418 0.09 4.49 -18.50
N ILE A 419 1.15 5.14 -18.04
CA ILE A 419 1.86 6.17 -18.80
C ILE A 419 2.96 5.50 -19.61
N LYS A 420 2.71 5.37 -20.90
CA LYS A 420 3.68 4.85 -21.88
C LYS A 420 4.22 6.00 -22.69
N MET A 421 5.44 6.44 -22.39
CA MET A 421 6.08 7.55 -23.10
C MET A 421 7.57 7.30 -23.30
N GLU A 422 8.10 7.75 -24.43
CA GLU A 422 9.55 7.69 -24.70
C GLU A 422 10.33 8.79 -23.95
N ALA A 423 9.68 9.92 -23.66
CA ALA A 423 10.34 11.01 -22.95
C ALA A 423 10.67 10.61 -21.51
N PRO A 424 11.85 10.96 -21.00
CA PRO A 424 12.26 10.59 -19.66
C PRO A 424 11.49 11.38 -18.59
N THR A 425 11.22 10.71 -17.47
CA THR A 425 10.56 11.30 -16.30
C THR A 425 11.42 11.16 -15.05
N LEU A 426 11.72 12.27 -14.39
CA LEU A 426 12.41 12.30 -13.11
C LEU A 426 11.40 12.44 -11.98
N LEU A 427 11.28 11.40 -11.16
CA LEU A 427 10.55 11.45 -9.89
C LEU A 427 11.52 11.94 -8.82
N VAL A 428 11.10 12.84 -7.93
CA VAL A 428 11.94 13.37 -6.85
C VAL A 428 11.15 13.40 -5.56
N ASN A 429 11.65 12.75 -4.51
CA ASN A 429 11.05 12.83 -3.18
C ASN A 429 12.11 12.88 -2.08
N SER A 430 11.74 13.56 -1.00
CA SER A 430 12.46 13.42 0.26
C SER A 430 12.00 12.19 1.02
N ILE A 431 12.93 11.54 1.74
CA ILE A 431 12.59 10.36 2.53
C ILE A 431 11.71 10.68 3.76
N ARG A 432 11.71 11.94 4.22
CA ARG A 432 10.85 12.44 5.32
C ARG A 432 10.04 13.66 4.86
N ASP A 433 9.36 13.51 3.73
CA ASP A 433 8.41 14.49 3.21
C ASP A 433 7.07 14.38 3.99
N PRO A 434 6.62 15.44 4.68
CA PRO A 434 5.40 15.40 5.50
C PRO A 434 4.10 15.42 4.69
N SER A 435 4.15 15.72 3.39
CA SER A 435 2.97 15.99 2.54
C SER A 435 2.81 14.95 1.44
N THR A 436 3.92 14.49 0.87
CA THR A 436 3.93 13.48 -0.19
C THR A 436 4.90 12.36 0.14
N SER A 437 4.37 11.23 0.61
CA SER A 437 5.17 10.12 1.10
C SER A 437 6.16 9.60 0.05
N TYR A 438 7.37 9.25 0.48
CA TYR A 438 8.35 8.57 -0.36
C TYR A 438 7.79 7.28 -0.99
N SER A 439 6.88 6.59 -0.29
CA SER A 439 6.22 5.39 -0.81
C SER A 439 5.35 5.65 -2.05
N TRP A 440 4.76 6.83 -2.20
CA TRP A 440 4.04 7.22 -3.42
C TRP A 440 4.99 7.38 -4.60
N ALA A 441 6.18 7.93 -4.37
CA ALA A 441 7.20 8.04 -5.41
C ALA A 441 7.65 6.67 -5.91
N VAL A 442 7.84 5.71 -4.98
CA VAL A 442 8.16 4.32 -5.31
C VAL A 442 7.00 3.67 -6.08
N GLY A 443 5.75 3.86 -5.64
CA GLY A 443 4.58 3.33 -6.32
C GLY A 443 4.41 3.87 -7.75
N MET A 444 4.76 5.13 -7.98
CA MET A 444 4.69 5.76 -9.30
C MET A 444 5.72 5.21 -10.31
N LEU A 445 6.80 4.54 -9.87
CA LEU A 445 7.70 3.82 -10.78
C LEU A 445 6.99 2.68 -11.53
N GLU A 446 5.87 2.16 -11.00
CA GLU A 446 5.06 1.16 -11.69
C GLU A 446 4.02 1.73 -12.65
N GLU A 447 3.78 3.05 -12.59
CA GLU A 447 2.73 3.73 -13.37
C GLU A 447 3.31 4.52 -14.55
N ILE A 448 4.60 4.84 -14.51
CA ILE A 448 5.31 5.63 -15.50
C ILE A 448 6.50 4.85 -16.09
N ASP A 449 6.39 4.48 -17.36
CA ASP A 449 7.52 3.93 -18.12
C ASP A 449 8.62 5.00 -18.30
N ASN A 450 9.88 4.57 -18.43
CA ASN A 450 11.04 5.45 -18.59
C ASN A 450 11.17 6.52 -17.48
N SER A 451 10.96 6.08 -16.24
CA SER A 451 11.10 6.93 -15.04
C SER A 451 12.21 6.46 -14.11
N ILE A 452 12.86 7.40 -13.44
CA ILE A 452 13.82 7.14 -12.35
C ILE A 452 13.45 8.01 -11.14
N LEU A 453 13.59 7.43 -9.95
CA LEU A 453 13.46 8.13 -8.68
C LEU A 453 14.82 8.66 -8.21
N LEU A 454 14.91 9.97 -8.05
CA LEU A 454 15.97 10.69 -7.36
C LEU A 454 15.56 10.94 -5.91
N THR A 455 16.35 10.42 -4.98
CA THR A 455 16.01 10.46 -3.56
C THR A 455 16.78 11.56 -2.85
N ARG A 456 16.07 12.46 -2.15
CA ARG A 456 16.68 13.42 -1.24
C ARG A 456 16.67 12.87 0.18
N ASN A 457 17.85 12.52 0.70
CA ASN A 457 18.01 12.11 2.09
C ASN A 457 17.91 13.34 3.01
N GLY A 458 16.70 13.62 3.49
CA GLY A 458 16.41 14.81 4.28
C GLY A 458 14.96 14.90 4.72
N ASP A 459 14.62 16.05 5.26
CA ASP A 459 13.28 16.43 5.70
C ASP A 459 12.64 17.42 4.73
N GLY A 460 11.33 17.60 4.86
CA GLY A 460 10.59 18.65 4.18
C GLY A 460 10.04 18.21 2.83
N HIS A 461 9.16 19.04 2.29
CA HIS A 461 8.34 18.72 1.13
C HIS A 461 8.89 19.36 -0.13
N THR A 462 8.97 18.58 -1.22
CA THR A 462 9.63 18.93 -2.50
C THR A 462 11.13 19.23 -2.33
N SER A 463 11.82 19.56 -3.42
CA SER A 463 13.28 19.70 -3.45
C SER A 463 13.77 20.86 -4.31
N TRP A 464 13.14 21.18 -5.45
CA TRP A 464 13.66 22.16 -6.42
C TRP A 464 13.82 23.58 -5.85
N GLY A 465 12.93 23.98 -4.94
CA GLY A 465 12.99 25.28 -4.28
C GLY A 465 14.01 25.38 -3.14
N LEU A 466 14.63 24.27 -2.73
CA LEU A 466 15.51 24.21 -1.56
C LEU A 466 16.97 24.55 -1.87
N ASN A 467 17.35 24.66 -3.16
CA ASN A 467 18.73 24.76 -3.65
C ASN A 467 19.53 23.48 -3.37
N GLY A 468 20.84 23.53 -3.61
CA GLY A 468 21.75 22.41 -3.31
C GLY A 468 21.73 21.27 -4.33
N ALA A 469 22.34 20.14 -3.98
CA ALA A 469 22.66 19.05 -4.89
C ALA A 469 21.43 18.46 -5.58
N THR A 470 20.31 18.32 -4.85
CA THR A 470 19.06 17.81 -5.44
C THR A 470 18.48 18.80 -6.45
N THR A 471 18.52 20.10 -6.15
CA THR A 471 18.10 21.15 -7.09
C THR A 471 18.98 21.17 -8.33
N ASP A 472 20.30 20.99 -8.16
CA ASP A 472 21.25 20.95 -9.27
C ASP A 472 21.01 19.74 -10.18
N ALA A 473 20.73 18.57 -9.61
CA ALA A 473 20.38 17.37 -10.37
C ALA A 473 19.06 17.55 -11.16
N ILE A 474 18.03 18.15 -10.54
CA ILE A 474 16.78 18.50 -11.23
C ILE A 474 17.05 19.46 -12.41
N ASN A 475 17.85 20.50 -12.17
CA ASN A 475 18.19 21.48 -13.19
C ASN A 475 18.97 20.85 -14.33
N GLN A 476 19.94 19.98 -14.02
CA GLN A 476 20.71 19.24 -15.01
C GLN A 476 19.78 18.38 -15.87
N PHE A 477 18.88 17.61 -15.26
CA PHE A 477 17.90 16.81 -15.98
C PHE A 477 17.00 17.67 -16.89
N LEU A 478 16.49 18.81 -16.41
CA LEU A 478 15.68 19.70 -17.25
C LEU A 478 16.47 20.20 -18.48
N LEU A 479 17.75 20.54 -18.29
CA LEU A 479 18.63 21.03 -19.35
C LEU A 479 19.00 19.94 -20.36
N THR A 480 19.31 18.72 -19.92
CA THR A 480 19.86 17.66 -20.77
C THR A 480 18.84 16.62 -21.22
N ALA A 481 17.77 16.42 -20.44
CA ALA A 481 16.89 15.25 -20.48
C ALA A 481 17.62 13.91 -20.25
N GLU A 482 18.77 13.94 -19.56
CA GLU A 482 19.49 12.74 -19.14
C GLU A 482 19.14 12.42 -17.70
N LEU A 483 18.58 11.23 -17.46
CA LEU A 483 18.23 10.79 -16.11
C LEU A 483 19.50 10.49 -15.31
N PRO A 484 19.50 10.73 -13.98
CA PRO A 484 20.55 10.23 -13.10
C PRO A 484 20.54 8.70 -13.07
N GLU A 485 21.61 8.11 -12.53
CA GLU A 485 21.68 6.66 -12.33
C GLU A 485 20.53 6.17 -11.43
N PRO A 486 19.91 5.01 -11.72
CA PRO A 486 18.89 4.44 -10.85
C PRO A 486 19.38 4.27 -9.40
N GLY A 487 18.56 4.69 -8.43
CA GLY A 487 18.90 4.60 -7.01
C GLY A 487 19.81 5.72 -6.51
N THR A 488 19.98 6.81 -7.27
CA THR A 488 20.73 7.99 -6.81
C THR A 488 20.07 8.59 -5.56
N VAL A 489 20.87 8.74 -4.51
CA VAL A 489 20.51 9.41 -3.26
C VAL A 489 21.43 10.62 -3.07
N LEU A 490 20.85 11.77 -2.77
CA LEU A 490 21.58 13.01 -2.48
C LEU A 490 21.29 13.47 -1.06
N ASP A 491 22.35 13.77 -0.30
CA ASP A 491 22.24 14.23 1.08
C ASP A 491 21.85 15.70 1.15
N SER A 492 20.91 16.01 2.04
CA SER A 492 20.54 17.40 2.36
C SER A 492 21.64 18.19 3.11
N ARG A 493 22.72 17.54 3.56
CA ARG A 493 23.83 18.18 4.28
C ARG A 493 24.78 18.97 3.38
N ASP A 494 24.85 18.63 2.08
CA ASP A 494 25.58 19.44 1.08
C ASP A 494 24.79 20.70 0.68
N ASP A 495 23.53 20.81 1.10
CA ASP A 495 22.63 21.90 0.75
C ASP A 495 22.74 23.12 1.70
N VAL A 496 23.71 23.10 2.62
CA VAL A 496 24.02 24.21 3.54
C VAL A 496 25.51 24.56 3.49
N VAL A 497 25.98 25.22 2.43
CA VAL A 497 27.33 25.81 2.44
C VAL A 497 27.31 27.28 2.05
N GLY A 498 27.39 28.14 3.06
CA GLY A 498 28.14 29.39 2.94
C GLY A 498 29.64 29.06 3.00
N VAL A 499 30.30 29.09 1.83
CA VAL A 499 31.73 29.35 1.53
C VAL A 499 32.76 29.02 2.64
N VAL A 500 33.70 28.09 2.40
CA VAL A 500 35.18 28.32 2.35
C VAL A 500 35.93 27.13 1.68
N VAL A 501 36.76 27.52 0.71
CA VAL A 501 37.89 26.94 -0.04
C VAL A 501 38.74 25.78 0.57
N VAL A 502 38.86 24.70 -0.23
CA VAL A 502 40.03 23.86 -0.67
C VAL A 502 41.20 23.55 0.30
N ALA A 503 41.55 22.26 0.49
CA ALA A 503 42.90 21.69 0.29
C ALA A 503 42.99 20.15 0.49
N GLU A 504 43.89 19.54 -0.29
CA GLU A 504 44.15 18.11 -0.50
C GLU A 504 44.68 17.31 0.71
N CYS A 505 44.45 15.99 0.66
CA CYS A 505 45.00 14.96 1.55
C CYS A 505 46.52 14.82 1.47
N GLY A 506 47.18 14.76 2.64
CA GLY A 506 48.55 14.27 2.83
C GLY A 506 48.75 13.70 4.24
N SER A 507 49.30 12.48 4.33
CA SER A 507 49.44 11.63 5.53
C SER A 507 50.54 12.08 6.54
N PRO A 508 50.61 11.52 7.78
CA PRO A 508 51.11 12.17 9.01
C PRO A 508 52.54 11.78 9.45
N PRO A 509 53.11 12.36 10.55
CA PRO A 509 53.22 11.56 11.81
C PRO A 509 53.26 12.31 13.18
N ARG A 510 52.67 11.64 14.19
CA ARG A 510 53.03 11.32 15.61
C ARG A 510 53.60 12.37 16.61
N GLY A 511 52.98 12.39 17.81
CA GLY A 511 53.61 12.68 19.12
C GLY A 511 52.65 12.92 20.31
N PHE A 512 52.40 11.91 21.15
CA PHE A 512 51.66 11.89 22.46
C PHE A 512 52.44 12.61 23.62
N PRO A 513 51.95 12.81 24.90
CA PRO A 513 50.83 12.15 25.64
C PRO A 513 49.91 12.97 26.62
N ALA A 514 48.69 12.41 26.85
CA ALA A 514 47.79 12.24 28.04
C ALA A 514 47.54 13.39 29.07
N THR A 515 46.32 13.63 29.63
CA THR A 515 45.45 12.71 30.43
C THR A 515 43.94 13.13 30.58
N SER A 516 43.01 12.13 30.50
CA SER A 516 41.70 11.85 31.21
C SER A 516 40.64 12.97 31.43
N ASP A 517 39.32 12.88 31.17
CA ASP A 517 38.29 11.81 31.07
C ASP A 517 37.00 12.42 30.44
N SER A 518 35.97 11.71 29.96
CA SER A 518 35.79 10.59 29.03
C SER A 518 34.26 10.40 28.85
N PHE A 519 33.71 10.79 27.69
CA PHE A 519 32.51 10.16 27.10
C PHE A 519 32.72 10.10 25.58
N CYS A 520 33.37 9.00 25.21
CA CYS A 520 33.56 8.32 23.92
C CYS A 520 33.54 9.13 22.62
N ASP A 521 34.67 9.81 22.40
CA ASP A 521 35.34 9.88 21.11
C ASP A 521 36.06 8.53 20.87
N HIS A 522 35.61 7.74 19.89
CA HIS A 522 36.33 6.55 19.43
C HIS A 522 36.66 6.66 17.94
N GLN A 523 37.96 6.66 17.67
CA GLN A 523 38.62 6.75 16.38
C GLN A 523 38.17 5.67 15.37
N SER A 524 37.93 6.13 14.14
CA SER A 524 38.28 5.49 12.85
C SER A 524 38.14 3.95 12.78
N SER A 525 36.92 3.47 12.51
CA SER A 525 36.66 2.38 11.55
C SER A 525 35.19 1.97 11.40
N HIS A 526 34.21 2.49 12.16
CA HIS A 526 32.86 1.89 12.24
C HIS A 526 31.69 2.92 12.28
N ASP A 527 31.64 3.88 11.37
CA ASP A 527 30.36 4.58 11.08
C ASP A 527 29.60 3.79 10.01
N MET A 528 29.08 2.63 10.39
CA MET A 528 28.19 1.86 9.51
C MET A 528 26.80 2.49 9.59
N ASP A 529 26.26 2.89 8.44
CA ASP A 529 24.86 3.31 8.25
C ASP A 529 23.90 2.31 8.93
N ILE A 530 22.70 2.70 9.36
CA ILE A 530 21.78 1.81 10.08
C ILE A 530 21.52 0.52 9.29
N ILE A 531 21.42 0.59 7.97
CA ILE A 531 21.29 -0.61 7.12
C ILE A 531 22.53 -1.49 7.20
N GLN A 532 23.74 -0.91 7.22
CA GLN A 532 24.99 -1.64 7.34
C GLN A 532 25.22 -2.21 8.74
N ARG A 533 24.87 -1.46 9.79
CA ARG A 533 24.92 -1.89 11.18
C ARG A 533 23.98 -3.07 11.42
N LEU A 534 22.76 -2.98 10.87
CA LEU A 534 21.80 -4.07 10.89
C LEU A 534 22.27 -5.26 10.04
N ALA A 535 22.98 -5.02 8.92
CA ALA A 535 23.56 -6.05 8.04
C ALA A 535 24.85 -6.73 8.56
N GLY A 536 25.46 -6.19 9.63
CA GLY A 536 26.79 -6.58 10.11
C GLY A 536 26.79 -7.46 11.36
N ASN A 537 25.64 -7.63 12.03
CA ASN A 537 25.56 -8.20 13.38
C ASN A 537 25.43 -9.73 13.43
N GLY A 538 25.31 -10.43 12.29
CA GLY A 538 25.37 -11.89 12.27
C GLY A 538 24.19 -12.60 12.93
N GLY A 539 22.97 -12.12 12.69
CA GLY A 539 21.71 -12.70 13.18
C GLY A 539 20.47 -12.38 12.34
N GLU A 540 20.65 -11.80 11.15
CA GLU A 540 19.56 -11.42 10.25
C GLU A 540 18.91 -12.65 9.61
N ILE A 541 17.59 -12.59 9.46
CA ILE A 541 16.84 -13.55 8.66
C ILE A 541 16.24 -12.83 7.47
N VAL A 542 16.60 -13.26 6.26
CA VAL A 542 16.05 -12.69 5.02
C VAL A 542 14.90 -13.56 4.54
N CYS A 543 13.77 -12.92 4.25
CA CYS A 543 12.53 -13.57 3.85
C CYS A 543 11.94 -12.93 2.60
N VAL A 544 11.33 -13.74 1.74
CA VAL A 544 10.41 -13.29 0.70
C VAL A 544 9.00 -13.65 1.12
N ASP A 545 8.14 -12.65 1.21
CA ASP A 545 6.74 -12.87 1.57
C ASP A 545 5.90 -12.97 0.30
N MET A 546 5.03 -13.98 0.27
CA MET A 546 4.01 -14.20 -0.75
C MET A 546 2.64 -14.38 -0.08
N HIS A 547 1.57 -14.34 -0.86
CA HIS A 547 0.26 -14.80 -0.42
C HIS A 547 -0.37 -15.75 -1.45
N THR A 548 -1.20 -16.69 -0.99
CA THR A 548 -2.01 -17.56 -1.84
C THR A 548 -3.46 -17.45 -1.37
N ALA A 549 -4.33 -16.84 -2.19
CA ALA A 549 -5.72 -16.53 -1.82
C ALA A 549 -5.86 -15.79 -0.46
N GLY A 550 -5.02 -14.77 -0.26
CA GLY A 550 -4.95 -13.96 0.96
C GLY A 550 -4.20 -14.59 2.14
N GLU A 551 -3.89 -15.89 2.10
CA GLU A 551 -3.12 -16.54 3.18
C GLU A 551 -1.61 -16.28 2.99
N PRO A 552 -0.90 -15.73 3.98
CA PRO A 552 0.51 -15.37 3.87
C PRO A 552 1.41 -16.61 3.80
N ALA A 553 2.56 -16.46 3.13
CA ALA A 553 3.63 -17.44 3.06
C ALA A 553 4.98 -16.72 3.11
N ARG A 554 5.57 -16.64 4.30
CA ARG A 554 6.90 -16.08 4.58
C ARG A 554 8.00 -17.10 4.29
N ILE A 555 8.70 -16.95 3.18
CA ILE A 555 9.73 -17.89 2.72
C ILE A 555 11.10 -17.41 3.22
N VAL A 556 11.71 -18.17 4.13
CA VAL A 556 13.05 -17.86 4.68
C VAL A 556 14.12 -18.31 3.69
N ILE A 557 14.86 -17.35 3.14
CA ILE A 557 15.86 -17.58 2.08
C ILE A 557 17.31 -17.49 2.57
N ALA A 558 17.56 -16.79 3.69
CA ALA A 558 18.87 -16.71 4.31
C ALA A 558 18.79 -16.49 5.83
N GLY A 559 19.88 -16.77 6.54
CA GLY A 559 20.02 -16.52 7.97
C GLY A 559 19.57 -17.64 8.91
N TYR A 560 18.80 -18.62 8.41
CA TYR A 560 18.36 -19.73 9.25
C TYR A 560 19.51 -20.71 9.55
N PRO A 561 19.65 -21.20 10.80
CA PRO A 561 20.71 -22.13 11.17
C PRO A 561 20.76 -23.42 10.34
N ALA A 562 21.97 -23.94 10.14
CA ALA A 562 22.15 -25.24 9.51
C ALA A 562 21.60 -26.35 10.43
N LEU A 563 20.83 -27.26 9.82
CA LEU A 563 20.30 -28.47 10.45
C LEU A 563 20.84 -29.67 9.69
N SER A 564 21.02 -30.81 10.37
CA SER A 564 21.59 -32.02 9.78
C SER A 564 20.64 -33.21 9.88
N GLY A 565 20.88 -34.25 9.08
CA GLY A 565 20.08 -35.49 9.10
C GLY A 565 18.87 -35.48 8.18
N ALA A 566 17.96 -36.43 8.37
CA ALA A 566 16.71 -36.54 7.62
C ALA A 566 15.78 -35.34 7.89
N LEU A 567 14.85 -35.01 6.99
CA LEU A 567 14.01 -33.81 7.13
C LEU A 567 13.21 -33.77 8.45
N LEU A 568 12.71 -34.92 8.91
CA LEU A 568 12.00 -35.01 10.19
C LEU A 568 12.93 -34.86 11.41
N GLU A 569 14.20 -35.28 11.29
CA GLU A 569 15.22 -35.02 12.30
C GLU A 569 15.57 -33.52 12.33
N GLN A 570 15.69 -32.89 11.17
CA GLN A 570 15.87 -31.44 11.04
C GLN A 570 14.69 -30.68 11.65
N ARG A 571 13.45 -31.11 11.41
CA ARG A 571 12.25 -30.53 12.06
C ARG A 571 12.33 -30.64 13.58
N SER A 572 12.76 -31.79 14.09
CA SER A 572 12.92 -32.03 15.54
C SER A 572 14.01 -31.14 16.13
N GLN A 573 15.15 -30.99 15.46
CA GLN A 573 16.23 -30.07 15.85
C GLN A 573 15.75 -28.61 15.84
N ALA A 574 15.05 -28.19 14.78
CA ALA A 574 14.50 -26.85 14.66
C ALA A 574 13.53 -26.54 15.81
N SER A 575 12.63 -27.46 16.12
CA SER A 575 11.69 -27.32 17.24
C SER A 575 12.38 -27.31 18.60
N ALA A 576 13.44 -28.09 18.80
CA ALA A 576 14.12 -28.20 20.08
C ALA A 576 15.09 -27.04 20.38
N HIS A 577 15.73 -26.50 19.34
CA HIS A 577 16.85 -25.56 19.51
C HIS A 577 16.61 -24.18 18.90
N TYR A 578 15.71 -24.07 17.91
CA TYR A 578 15.54 -22.86 17.10
C TYR A 578 14.10 -22.34 17.05
N ASP A 579 13.22 -22.80 17.95
CA ASP A 579 11.83 -22.31 18.01
C ASP A 579 11.75 -20.80 18.28
N HIS A 580 12.74 -20.21 18.95
CA HIS A 580 12.84 -18.76 19.14
C HIS A 580 12.86 -17.97 17.82
N ILE A 581 13.52 -18.50 16.78
CA ILE A 581 13.53 -17.89 15.44
C ILE A 581 12.13 -17.98 14.83
N ARG A 582 11.46 -19.14 14.96
CA ARG A 582 10.07 -19.30 14.52
C ARG A 582 9.14 -18.32 15.25
N LYS A 583 9.29 -18.17 16.58
CA LYS A 583 8.50 -17.21 17.37
C LYS A 583 8.69 -15.80 16.82
N ARG A 584 9.94 -15.37 16.66
CA ARG A 584 10.32 -14.06 16.12
C ARG A 584 9.69 -13.79 14.76
N LEU A 585 9.69 -14.77 13.85
CA LEU A 585 9.22 -14.58 12.48
C LEU A 585 7.70 -14.67 12.34
N MET A 586 7.03 -15.49 13.17
CA MET A 586 5.59 -15.77 13.04
C MET A 586 4.73 -14.93 13.98
N LEU A 587 5.20 -14.63 15.19
CA LEU A 587 4.43 -13.89 16.20
C LEU A 587 4.67 -12.39 16.07
N GLU A 588 3.86 -11.59 16.76
CA GLU A 588 4.09 -10.15 16.86
C GLU A 588 5.42 -9.87 17.59
N PRO A 589 6.18 -8.83 17.20
CA PRO A 589 5.81 -7.76 16.27
C PRO A 589 6.13 -8.02 14.78
N ALA A 590 6.90 -9.07 14.44
CA ALA A 590 7.33 -9.27 13.05
C ALA A 590 6.28 -9.97 12.17
N GLY A 591 5.44 -10.80 12.80
CA GLY A 591 4.29 -11.48 12.20
C GLY A 591 2.99 -11.12 12.90
N HIS A 592 2.07 -12.07 12.99
CA HIS A 592 0.77 -11.95 13.65
C HIS A 592 0.18 -13.34 13.93
N GLY A 593 -0.96 -13.41 14.64
CA GLY A 593 -1.60 -14.68 15.04
C GLY A 593 -1.95 -15.68 13.93
N ASP A 594 -1.81 -15.27 12.67
CA ASP A 594 -2.11 -16.06 11.49
C ASP A 594 -0.98 -16.05 10.45
N MET A 595 0.22 -15.64 10.83
CA MET A 595 1.37 -15.71 9.93
C MET A 595 1.75 -17.18 9.69
N TYR A 596 2.09 -17.48 8.45
CA TYR A 596 2.56 -18.80 8.02
C TYR A 596 3.88 -18.66 7.25
N GLY A 597 4.81 -19.57 7.48
CA GLY A 597 6.14 -19.53 6.87
C GLY A 597 6.65 -20.86 6.34
N ALA A 598 7.72 -20.77 5.56
CA ALA A 598 8.43 -21.88 4.94
C ALA A 598 9.94 -21.66 5.04
N ILE A 599 10.65 -22.57 5.70
CA ILE A 599 12.12 -22.53 5.84
C ILE A 599 12.72 -23.50 4.83
N LEU A 600 13.53 -22.98 3.90
CA LEU A 600 14.15 -23.79 2.85
C LEU A 600 15.23 -24.71 3.42
N ARG A 601 15.23 -25.97 2.99
CA ARG A 601 16.18 -27.01 3.38
C ARG A 601 16.84 -27.60 2.12
N PRO A 602 17.97 -27.04 1.66
CA PRO A 602 18.63 -27.49 0.44
C PRO A 602 19.28 -28.88 0.58
N HIS A 603 19.43 -29.39 1.80
CA HIS A 603 20.01 -30.68 2.11
C HIS A 603 19.06 -31.50 2.98
N THR A 604 18.56 -32.58 2.42
CA THR A 604 17.71 -33.63 3.01
C THR A 604 17.99 -34.92 2.25
N GLU A 605 17.58 -36.05 2.80
CA GLU A 605 17.66 -37.37 2.17
C GLU A 605 17.08 -37.40 0.75
N LEU A 606 15.91 -36.80 0.49
CA LEU A 606 15.32 -36.78 -0.86
C LEU A 606 15.97 -35.78 -1.82
N THR A 607 16.56 -34.70 -1.31
CA THR A 607 17.34 -33.79 -2.18
C THR A 607 18.70 -34.39 -2.54
N GLU A 608 19.27 -35.23 -1.66
CA GLU A 608 20.53 -35.93 -1.88
C GLU A 608 20.34 -37.14 -2.82
N SER A 609 19.20 -37.84 -2.73
CA SER A 609 18.85 -38.90 -3.69
C SER A 609 18.46 -38.37 -5.08
N GLY A 610 18.15 -37.07 -5.19
CA GLY A 610 17.69 -36.42 -6.41
C GLY A 610 16.18 -36.56 -6.67
N GLU A 611 15.42 -37.07 -5.71
CA GLU A 611 13.95 -37.18 -5.79
C GLU A 611 13.25 -35.83 -5.58
N ALA A 612 13.87 -34.94 -4.80
CA ALA A 612 13.38 -33.58 -4.53
C ALA A 612 14.39 -32.51 -4.97
N HIS A 613 13.87 -31.37 -5.40
CA HIS A 613 14.66 -30.19 -5.75
C HIS A 613 15.00 -29.34 -4.52
N MET A 614 14.08 -29.28 -3.55
CA MET A 614 14.21 -28.48 -2.34
C MET A 614 13.44 -29.14 -1.19
N GLY A 615 14.03 -29.19 0.01
CA GLY A 615 13.30 -29.51 1.24
C GLY A 615 12.68 -28.28 1.87
N VAL A 616 11.65 -28.46 2.71
CA VAL A 616 10.99 -27.35 3.40
C VAL A 616 10.52 -27.74 4.79
N LEU A 617 10.69 -26.84 5.76
CA LEU A 617 10.02 -26.90 7.05
C LEU A 617 8.96 -25.80 7.11
N PHE A 618 7.69 -26.19 7.22
CA PHE A 618 6.59 -25.24 7.38
C PHE A 618 6.46 -24.82 8.84
N VAL A 619 6.12 -23.55 9.07
CA VAL A 619 5.98 -22.95 10.39
C VAL A 619 4.75 -22.05 10.49
N HIS A 620 4.18 -21.93 11.68
CA HIS A 620 3.05 -21.05 11.99
C HIS A 620 3.12 -20.56 13.44
N ASN A 621 2.03 -19.96 13.95
CA ASN A 621 1.96 -19.36 15.28
C ASN A 621 2.34 -20.34 16.43
N GLN A 622 1.90 -21.60 16.34
CA GLN A 622 2.09 -22.61 17.38
C GLN A 622 3.41 -23.41 17.26
N GLY A 623 3.96 -23.59 16.07
CA GLY A 623 5.10 -24.49 15.87
C GLY A 623 5.37 -24.86 14.42
N TYR A 624 5.97 -26.05 14.23
CA TYR A 624 6.36 -26.60 12.93
C TYR A 624 5.29 -27.55 12.39
N SER A 625 4.79 -27.26 11.19
CA SER A 625 3.73 -28.02 10.51
C SER A 625 4.25 -29.20 9.69
N THR A 626 3.32 -30.08 9.26
CA THR A 626 3.60 -31.26 8.44
C THR A 626 3.46 -30.99 6.94
N MET A 627 2.45 -30.20 6.55
CA MET A 627 2.15 -29.85 5.16
C MET A 627 1.38 -28.54 5.11
N CYS A 628 1.52 -27.80 4.01
CA CYS A 628 0.71 -26.64 3.73
C CYS A 628 0.50 -26.44 2.23
N GLY A 629 -0.74 -26.50 1.76
CA GLY A 629 -1.02 -26.39 0.33
C GLY A 629 -0.85 -24.97 -0.23
N HIS A 630 -1.25 -23.94 0.54
CA HIS A 630 -1.13 -22.55 0.09
C HIS A 630 0.34 -22.11 -0.02
N ALA A 631 1.17 -22.48 0.96
CA ALA A 631 2.61 -22.24 0.95
C ALA A 631 3.34 -23.11 -0.07
N THR A 632 2.86 -24.32 -0.36
CA THR A 632 3.40 -25.17 -1.44
C THR A 632 3.30 -24.50 -2.81
N MET A 633 2.16 -23.88 -3.12
CA MET A 633 1.97 -23.15 -4.39
C MET A 633 2.85 -21.91 -4.46
N ALA A 634 2.90 -21.12 -3.38
CA ALA A 634 3.79 -19.97 -3.28
C ALA A 634 5.26 -20.39 -3.46
N LEU A 635 5.70 -21.44 -2.78
CA LEU A 635 7.07 -21.94 -2.83
C LEU A 635 7.45 -22.50 -4.21
N GLY A 636 6.56 -23.25 -4.86
CA GLY A 636 6.83 -23.73 -6.22
C GLY A 636 7.04 -22.58 -7.18
N ARG A 637 6.17 -21.57 -7.12
CA ARG A 637 6.30 -20.33 -7.91
C ARG A 637 7.61 -19.60 -7.60
N PHE A 638 7.91 -19.39 -6.31
CA PHE A 638 9.13 -18.76 -5.84
C PHE A 638 10.40 -19.44 -6.38
N LEU A 639 10.47 -20.77 -6.32
CA LEU A 639 11.65 -21.52 -6.75
C LEU A 639 11.85 -21.47 -8.28
N VAL A 640 10.78 -21.39 -9.07
CA VAL A 640 10.90 -21.21 -10.52
C VAL A 640 11.51 -19.85 -10.86
N ASP A 641 11.09 -18.81 -10.14
CA ASP A 641 11.57 -17.43 -10.29
C ASP A 641 12.96 -17.20 -9.64
N THR A 642 13.43 -18.13 -8.81
CA THR A 642 14.73 -18.02 -8.13
C THR A 642 15.86 -18.53 -9.02
N HIS A 643 16.71 -17.62 -9.47
CA HIS A 643 17.91 -17.94 -10.26
C HIS A 643 19.21 -17.94 -9.44
N ASP A 644 19.15 -17.53 -8.18
CA ASP A 644 20.31 -17.54 -7.29
C ASP A 644 20.63 -18.99 -6.85
N PRO A 645 21.81 -19.54 -7.22
CA PRO A 645 22.19 -20.89 -6.83
C PRO A 645 22.50 -21.04 -5.34
N GLN A 646 22.68 -19.95 -4.58
CA GLN A 646 22.82 -20.02 -3.12
C GLN A 646 21.47 -20.31 -2.45
N VAL A 647 20.40 -19.70 -2.96
CA VAL A 647 19.03 -19.93 -2.46
C VAL A 647 18.46 -21.23 -3.01
N PHE A 648 18.68 -21.51 -4.30
CA PHE A 648 18.18 -22.73 -4.95
C PHE A 648 19.28 -23.49 -5.71
N PRO A 649 20.11 -24.29 -5.00
CA PRO A 649 21.26 -24.98 -5.58
C PRO A 649 20.96 -25.94 -6.74
N ARG A 650 19.74 -26.48 -6.79
CA ARG A 650 19.28 -27.45 -7.81
C ARG A 650 18.44 -26.81 -8.91
N ARG A 651 18.49 -25.48 -9.09
CA ARG A 651 17.71 -24.76 -10.10
C ARG A 651 17.91 -25.28 -11.53
N ASN A 652 19.10 -25.78 -11.84
CA ASN A 652 19.44 -26.36 -13.14
C ASN A 652 18.83 -27.75 -13.41
N GLN A 653 18.26 -28.40 -12.38
CA GLN A 653 17.56 -29.69 -12.51
C GLN A 653 16.07 -29.52 -12.82
N VAL A 654 15.53 -28.31 -12.62
CA VAL A 654 14.13 -28.00 -12.94
C VAL A 654 13.94 -28.08 -14.46
N GLN A 655 13.07 -29.00 -14.88
CA GLN A 655 12.73 -29.19 -16.29
C GLN A 655 11.54 -28.30 -16.66
N CYS A 656 11.71 -27.54 -17.74
CA CYS A 656 10.63 -26.78 -18.36
C CYS A 656 10.05 -27.58 -19.53
N ASP A 657 8.72 -27.69 -19.58
CA ASP A 657 7.99 -28.18 -20.74
C ASP A 657 7.58 -26.98 -21.62
N PRO A 658 8.17 -26.81 -22.80
CA PRO A 658 7.86 -25.69 -23.69
C PRO A 658 6.47 -25.80 -24.32
N VAL A 659 5.87 -27.01 -24.38
CA VAL A 659 4.57 -27.22 -25.00
C VAL A 659 3.46 -26.78 -24.05
N SER A 660 3.45 -27.30 -22.81
CA SER A 660 2.50 -26.86 -21.80
C SER A 660 2.85 -25.51 -21.18
N ARG A 661 4.07 -25.01 -21.43
CA ARG A 661 4.66 -23.81 -20.82
C ARG A 661 4.58 -23.91 -19.31
N THR A 662 5.15 -24.97 -18.77
CA THR A 662 5.19 -25.24 -17.33
C THR A 662 6.57 -25.71 -16.88
N ALA A 663 6.88 -25.53 -15.60
CA ALA A 663 8.05 -26.10 -14.94
C ALA A 663 7.62 -27.01 -13.79
N GLY A 664 8.31 -28.15 -13.64
CA GLY A 664 8.08 -29.09 -12.54
C GLY A 664 9.07 -28.88 -11.39
N VAL A 665 8.56 -28.61 -10.19
CA VAL A 665 9.34 -28.52 -8.94
C VAL A 665 8.90 -29.63 -7.99
N SER A 666 9.85 -30.22 -7.28
CA SER A 666 9.60 -31.34 -6.36
C SER A 666 10.08 -30.90 -4.99
N LEU A 667 9.17 -30.88 -4.02
CA LEU A 667 9.42 -30.43 -2.66
C LEU A 667 9.43 -31.62 -1.72
N HIS A 668 10.44 -31.71 -0.87
CA HIS A 668 10.43 -32.63 0.26
C HIS A 668 9.87 -31.90 1.48
N ALA A 669 8.62 -32.20 1.83
CA ALA A 669 7.95 -31.67 3.01
C ALA A 669 7.87 -32.77 4.10
N PRO A 670 7.57 -32.44 5.36
CA PRO A 670 7.46 -33.46 6.42
C PRO A 670 6.37 -34.53 6.16
N CYS A 671 5.36 -34.24 5.34
CA CYS A 671 4.38 -35.22 4.88
C CYS A 671 4.88 -36.15 3.76
N GLY A 672 6.05 -35.87 3.18
CA GLY A 672 6.64 -36.59 2.05
C GLY A 672 6.87 -35.72 0.81
N LEU A 673 6.99 -36.37 -0.34
CA LEU A 673 7.28 -35.73 -1.62
C LEU A 673 6.03 -35.08 -2.22
N VAL A 674 6.10 -33.78 -2.50
CA VAL A 674 5.04 -32.99 -3.13
C VAL A 674 5.54 -32.47 -4.47
N ARG A 675 4.78 -32.71 -5.55
CA ARG A 675 5.17 -32.30 -6.91
C ARG A 675 4.32 -31.11 -7.34
N VAL A 676 4.98 -30.01 -7.67
CA VAL A 676 4.38 -28.73 -8.06
C VAL A 676 4.62 -28.50 -9.56
N THR A 677 3.59 -28.07 -10.27
CA THR A 677 3.65 -27.64 -11.66
C THR A 677 3.32 -26.15 -11.71
N VAL A 678 4.26 -25.37 -12.20
CA VAL A 678 4.20 -23.90 -12.24
C VAL A 678 4.07 -23.45 -13.69
N PRO A 679 3.06 -22.66 -14.05
CA PRO A 679 2.96 -22.08 -15.39
C PRO A 679 4.05 -21.04 -15.63
N LEU A 680 4.55 -20.98 -16.85
CA LEU A 680 5.60 -20.06 -17.28
C LEU A 680 5.07 -19.02 -18.27
N THR A 681 5.75 -17.88 -18.33
CA THR A 681 5.55 -16.84 -19.37
C THR A 681 5.89 -17.36 -20.77
N ASP A 682 5.46 -16.63 -21.80
CA ASP A 682 5.66 -17.01 -23.21
C ASP A 682 7.12 -17.27 -23.58
N ASP A 683 8.05 -16.57 -22.94
CA ASP A 683 9.50 -16.68 -23.12
C ASP A 683 10.16 -17.75 -22.23
N LEU A 684 9.37 -18.44 -21.39
CA LEU A 684 9.80 -19.50 -20.46
C LEU A 684 10.81 -19.06 -19.39
N THR A 685 10.97 -17.75 -19.17
CA THR A 685 12.00 -17.22 -18.27
C THR A 685 11.57 -17.16 -16.81
N ARG A 686 10.28 -16.98 -16.54
CA ARG A 686 9.71 -16.85 -15.19
C ARG A 686 8.30 -17.42 -15.10
N SER A 687 7.77 -17.49 -13.88
CA SER A 687 6.41 -17.90 -13.60
C SER A 687 5.37 -16.93 -14.17
N ASP A 688 4.25 -17.47 -14.65
CA ASP A 688 3.10 -16.70 -15.12
C ASP A 688 2.02 -16.61 -14.03
N PRO A 689 1.83 -15.47 -13.36
CA PRO A 689 0.87 -15.32 -12.27
C PRO A 689 -0.59 -15.30 -12.73
N THR A 690 -0.86 -15.30 -14.04
CA THR A 690 -2.23 -15.30 -14.60
C THR A 690 -2.82 -16.69 -14.75
N ARG A 691 -1.99 -17.73 -14.60
CA ARG A 691 -2.36 -19.14 -14.67
C ARG A 691 -2.21 -19.82 -13.30
N PRO A 692 -3.02 -20.84 -12.98
CA PRO A 692 -2.96 -21.48 -11.69
C PRO A 692 -1.68 -22.32 -11.55
N VAL A 693 -1.05 -22.23 -10.38
CA VAL A 693 -0.05 -23.19 -9.92
C VAL A 693 -0.80 -24.44 -9.44
N SER A 694 -0.28 -25.62 -9.76
CA SER A 694 -0.88 -26.87 -9.28
C SER A 694 0.12 -27.72 -8.50
N PHE A 695 -0.36 -28.53 -7.56
CA PHE A 695 0.47 -29.57 -6.95
C PHE A 695 -0.32 -30.85 -6.74
N ILE A 696 0.40 -31.98 -6.75
CA ILE A 696 -0.14 -33.29 -6.38
C ILE A 696 0.20 -33.56 -4.92
N CYS A 697 -0.83 -33.69 -4.10
CA CYS A 697 -0.72 -34.00 -2.68
C CYS A 697 -0.26 -35.45 -2.46
N VAL A 698 0.24 -35.73 -1.27
CA VAL A 698 0.46 -37.10 -0.78
C VAL A 698 -0.85 -37.88 -0.75
N PRO A 699 -0.82 -39.24 -0.73
CA PRO A 699 -2.02 -40.05 -0.69
C PRO A 699 -2.98 -39.59 0.42
N SER A 700 -4.21 -39.27 0.02
CA SER A 700 -5.24 -38.65 0.84
C SER A 700 -6.40 -39.62 1.03
N PHE A 701 -6.95 -39.70 2.24
CA PHE A 701 -7.93 -40.73 2.61
C PHE A 701 -8.90 -40.23 3.70
N ALA A 702 -10.06 -40.87 3.81
CA ALA A 702 -11.02 -40.66 4.90
C ALA A 702 -11.03 -41.88 5.83
N THR A 703 -11.03 -41.64 7.14
CA THR A 703 -11.01 -42.67 8.20
C THR A 703 -12.34 -42.82 8.91
N GLY A 704 -13.20 -41.80 8.90
CA GLY A 704 -14.49 -41.85 9.57
C GLY A 704 -15.51 -40.89 8.97
N ARG A 705 -16.78 -41.29 9.01
CA ARG A 705 -17.94 -40.52 8.58
C ARG A 705 -19.00 -40.56 9.68
N ASP A 706 -19.66 -39.42 9.90
CA ASP A 706 -20.78 -39.26 10.84
C ASP A 706 -20.43 -39.72 12.28
N ILE A 707 -19.15 -39.60 12.65
CA ILE A 707 -18.64 -39.96 13.98
C ILE A 707 -19.23 -38.97 14.98
N GLN A 708 -19.92 -39.48 15.99
CA GLN A 708 -20.56 -38.67 17.01
C GLN A 708 -19.57 -38.31 18.11
N VAL A 709 -19.16 -37.05 18.16
CA VAL A 709 -18.29 -36.52 19.22
C VAL A 709 -19.16 -36.00 20.35
N ASN A 710 -18.98 -36.52 21.57
CA ASN A 710 -19.74 -36.10 22.74
C ASN A 710 -19.14 -34.82 23.33
N ILE A 711 -19.92 -33.73 23.38
CA ILE A 711 -19.48 -32.43 23.90
C ILE A 711 -19.87 -32.30 25.38
N PRO A 712 -18.89 -32.29 26.31
CA PRO A 712 -19.16 -32.15 27.74
C PRO A 712 -19.91 -30.84 28.03
N PRO A 713 -20.83 -30.80 29.01
CA PRO A 713 -21.58 -29.58 29.33
C PRO A 713 -20.73 -28.32 29.52
N SER A 714 -19.51 -28.45 30.05
CA SER A 714 -18.58 -27.35 30.28
C SER A 714 -17.91 -26.80 29.01
N GLN A 715 -18.01 -27.51 27.88
CA GLN A 715 -17.42 -27.13 26.59
C GLN A 715 -18.47 -26.87 25.50
N ARG A 716 -19.77 -26.89 25.86
CA ARG A 716 -20.84 -26.56 24.91
C ARG A 716 -20.88 -25.06 24.65
N TRP A 717 -21.01 -24.69 23.39
CA TRP A 717 -21.23 -23.31 22.97
C TRP A 717 -22.72 -23.03 22.78
N PRO A 718 -23.15 -21.75 22.82
CA PRO A 718 -24.57 -21.39 22.77
C PRO A 718 -25.33 -21.95 21.55
N GLU A 719 -24.71 -21.92 20.38
CA GLU A 719 -25.33 -22.28 19.11
C GLU A 719 -25.62 -23.77 18.99
N LEU A 720 -24.92 -24.62 19.76
CA LEU A 720 -25.19 -26.07 19.81
C LEU A 720 -26.59 -26.39 20.37
N GLY A 721 -27.14 -25.49 21.21
CA GLY A 721 -28.41 -25.65 21.89
C GLY A 721 -28.39 -26.78 22.92
N GLU A 722 -29.45 -27.59 22.94
CA GLU A 722 -29.58 -28.72 23.88
C GLU A 722 -28.82 -29.99 23.42
N ARG A 723 -28.20 -29.97 22.23
CA ARG A 723 -27.50 -31.14 21.70
C ARG A 723 -26.26 -31.46 22.52
N ALA A 724 -26.02 -32.75 22.69
CA ALA A 724 -24.85 -33.28 23.41
C ALA A 724 -23.78 -33.83 22.45
N THR A 725 -24.10 -34.05 21.18
CA THR A 725 -23.18 -34.62 20.20
C THR A 725 -23.10 -33.76 18.94
N VAL A 726 -21.95 -33.83 18.28
CA VAL A 726 -21.68 -33.23 16.96
C VAL A 726 -21.20 -34.34 16.03
N GLY A 727 -21.84 -34.48 14.87
CA GLY A 727 -21.40 -35.39 13.82
C GLY A 727 -20.22 -34.81 13.04
N VAL A 728 -19.14 -35.57 12.93
CA VAL A 728 -17.92 -35.15 12.20
C VAL A 728 -17.42 -36.24 11.26
N ALA A 729 -16.57 -35.86 10.31
CA ALA A 729 -15.77 -36.78 9.53
C ALA A 729 -14.27 -36.53 9.75
N PHE A 730 -13.47 -37.59 9.67
CA PHE A 730 -12.02 -37.52 9.80
C PHE A 730 -11.34 -37.90 8.50
N CYS A 731 -10.43 -37.05 8.05
CA CYS A 731 -9.79 -37.16 6.76
C CYS A 731 -8.33 -36.72 6.83
N TYR A 732 -7.51 -37.23 5.93
CA TYR A 732 -6.10 -36.91 5.80
C TYR A 732 -5.79 -36.42 4.39
N GLY A 733 -5.11 -35.28 4.31
CA GLY A 733 -4.60 -34.68 3.07
C GLY A 733 -3.23 -34.04 3.27
N GLY A 734 -2.33 -34.77 3.93
CA GLY A 734 -1.02 -34.28 4.44
C GLY A 734 -1.04 -33.80 5.90
N ALA A 735 -2.22 -33.53 6.42
CA ALA A 735 -2.51 -33.36 7.84
C ALA A 735 -3.93 -33.87 8.14
N PHE A 736 -4.17 -34.34 9.36
CA PHE A 736 -5.53 -34.74 9.75
C PHE A 736 -6.44 -33.53 9.91
N THR A 737 -7.60 -33.64 9.27
CA THR A 737 -8.65 -32.64 9.24
C THR A 737 -9.94 -33.26 9.77
N CYS A 738 -10.58 -32.58 10.71
CA CYS A 738 -11.95 -32.83 11.14
C CYS A 738 -12.88 -31.98 10.27
N LEU A 739 -13.75 -32.62 9.50
CA LEU A 739 -14.78 -31.94 8.71
C LEU A 739 -16.07 -31.89 9.54
N VAL A 740 -16.65 -30.71 9.66
CA VAL A 740 -17.92 -30.48 10.36
C VAL A 740 -18.76 -29.48 9.57
N THR A 741 -20.08 -29.67 9.52
CA THR A 741 -20.95 -28.70 8.82
C THR A 741 -21.37 -27.57 9.75
N THR A 742 -21.81 -26.46 9.17
CA THR A 742 -22.39 -25.35 9.94
C THR A 742 -23.60 -25.78 10.77
N GLU A 743 -24.42 -26.70 10.24
CA GLU A 743 -25.59 -27.25 10.91
C GLU A 743 -25.20 -28.14 12.10
N GLU A 744 -24.17 -28.97 11.96
CA GLU A 744 -23.67 -29.81 13.05
C GLU A 744 -23.13 -28.96 14.21
N LEU A 745 -22.53 -27.81 13.91
CA LEU A 745 -22.14 -26.83 14.92
C LEU A 745 -23.31 -25.97 15.46
N GLY A 746 -24.48 -26.01 14.84
CA GLY A 746 -25.69 -25.32 15.32
C GLY A 746 -25.92 -23.92 14.74
N PHE A 747 -25.17 -23.52 13.70
CA PHE A 747 -25.27 -22.20 13.07
C PHE A 747 -26.44 -22.06 12.06
N GLY A 748 -27.35 -23.03 12.01
CA GLY A 748 -28.53 -23.00 11.13
C GLY A 748 -28.18 -22.95 9.64
N LYS A 749 -29.18 -22.61 8.80
CA LYS A 749 -29.02 -22.55 7.33
C LYS A 749 -28.36 -21.27 6.80
N SER A 750 -28.13 -20.27 7.66
CA SER A 750 -27.37 -19.07 7.28
C SER A 750 -25.91 -19.40 7.00
N GLY A 751 -25.40 -20.51 7.57
CA GLY A 751 -24.16 -21.14 7.16
C GLY A 751 -22.95 -20.19 7.20
N LEU A 752 -22.14 -20.25 6.13
CA LEU A 752 -21.00 -19.36 5.89
C LEU A 752 -21.36 -18.19 4.94
N ALA A 753 -22.65 -17.86 4.78
CA ALA A 753 -23.06 -16.67 4.04
C ALA A 753 -22.75 -15.40 4.84
N SER A 754 -22.26 -14.37 4.16
CA SER A 754 -21.85 -13.10 4.80
C SER A 754 -23.05 -12.31 5.37
N PRO A 755 -22.95 -11.70 6.57
CA PRO A 755 -21.79 -11.67 7.47
C PRO A 755 -21.67 -12.93 8.36
N VAL A 756 -20.44 -13.39 8.59
CA VAL A 756 -20.12 -14.55 9.44
C VAL A 756 -19.71 -14.09 10.85
N ASP A 757 -20.24 -14.70 11.91
CA ASP A 757 -19.79 -14.46 13.29
C ASP A 757 -18.52 -15.27 13.58
N HIS A 758 -17.36 -14.66 13.30
CA HIS A 758 -16.06 -15.29 13.50
C HIS A 758 -15.83 -15.73 14.95
N GLY A 759 -16.29 -14.93 15.91
CA GLY A 759 -16.09 -15.21 17.33
C GLY A 759 -16.89 -16.42 17.81
N ALA A 760 -18.09 -16.63 17.26
CA ALA A 760 -18.89 -17.81 17.56
C ALA A 760 -18.29 -19.09 16.96
N PHE A 761 -17.83 -19.04 15.70
CA PHE A 761 -17.15 -20.17 15.09
C PHE A 761 -15.84 -20.50 15.81
N ASP A 762 -14.99 -19.52 16.18
CA ASP A 762 -13.77 -19.76 16.97
C ASP A 762 -14.08 -20.51 18.27
N ARG A 763 -15.08 -20.05 19.04
CA ARG A 763 -15.48 -20.72 20.29
C ARG A 763 -15.89 -22.17 20.05
N ALA A 764 -16.71 -22.42 19.03
CA ALA A 764 -17.23 -23.75 18.72
C ALA A 764 -16.12 -24.70 18.24
N THR A 765 -15.29 -24.27 17.30
CA THR A 765 -14.22 -25.09 16.73
C THR A 765 -13.07 -25.30 17.71
N ARG A 766 -12.76 -24.32 18.56
CA ARG A 766 -11.81 -24.47 19.68
C ARG A 766 -12.27 -25.52 20.68
N ALA A 767 -13.54 -25.47 21.09
CA ALA A 767 -14.12 -26.48 21.98
C ALA A 767 -14.11 -27.87 21.33
N LEU A 768 -14.57 -27.99 20.08
CA LEU A 768 -14.58 -29.25 19.34
C LEU A 768 -13.18 -29.86 19.19
N LYS A 769 -12.18 -29.05 18.80
CA LYS A 769 -10.79 -29.48 18.67
C LYS A 769 -10.22 -29.99 20.01
N ALA A 770 -10.55 -29.30 21.12
CA ALA A 770 -10.11 -29.69 22.45
C ALA A 770 -10.73 -31.03 22.89
N VAL A 771 -12.03 -31.25 22.66
CA VAL A 771 -12.68 -32.55 22.91
C VAL A 771 -11.98 -33.66 22.14
N ILE A 772 -11.86 -33.50 20.81
CA ILE A 772 -11.32 -34.53 19.94
C ILE A 772 -9.89 -34.93 20.35
N ASN A 773 -9.05 -33.95 20.66
CA ASN A 773 -7.67 -34.22 21.08
C ASN A 773 -7.57 -34.88 22.46
N SER A 774 -8.57 -34.70 23.32
CA SER A 774 -8.58 -35.29 24.67
C SER A 774 -9.20 -36.69 24.72
N GLU A 775 -9.99 -37.07 23.71
CA GLU A 775 -10.79 -38.30 23.72
C GLU A 775 -10.01 -39.46 23.06
N GLN A 776 -9.61 -40.43 23.89
CA GLN A 776 -8.82 -41.58 23.43
C GLN A 776 -9.55 -42.46 22.41
N ASP A 777 -10.89 -42.53 22.51
CA ASP A 777 -11.73 -43.34 21.62
C ASP A 777 -11.72 -42.82 20.17
N LEU A 778 -11.31 -41.56 19.95
CA LEU A 778 -11.21 -40.96 18.62
C LEU A 778 -9.83 -41.13 17.97
N GLN A 779 -8.80 -41.56 18.74
CA GLN A 779 -7.44 -41.75 18.22
C GLN A 779 -7.32 -42.73 17.04
N PRO A 780 -8.09 -43.84 16.96
CA PRO A 780 -8.09 -44.69 15.77
C PRO A 780 -8.48 -43.96 14.48
N CYS A 781 -9.27 -42.89 14.56
CA CYS A 781 -9.64 -42.07 13.41
C CYS A 781 -8.51 -41.14 12.94
N LEU A 782 -7.49 -40.93 13.77
CA LEU A 782 -6.35 -40.04 13.54
C LEU A 782 -5.05 -40.82 13.39
N THR A 783 -5.10 -42.04 12.86
CA THR A 783 -3.92 -42.90 12.68
C THR A 783 -3.46 -42.91 11.22
N HIS A 784 -2.24 -42.45 10.96
CA HIS A 784 -1.58 -42.54 9.67
C HIS A 784 -1.04 -43.97 9.47
N PRO A 785 -1.15 -44.57 8.26
CA PRO A 785 -0.74 -45.96 8.04
C PRO A 785 0.76 -46.21 8.25
N GLU A 786 1.59 -45.20 8.03
CA GLU A 786 3.06 -45.36 7.99
C GLU A 786 3.83 -44.47 8.99
N HIS A 787 3.21 -43.41 9.54
CA HIS A 787 3.93 -42.33 10.22
C HIS A 787 3.23 -41.92 11.52
N ASN A 788 3.65 -42.49 12.65
CA ASN A 788 3.04 -42.24 13.95
C ASN A 788 3.12 -40.78 14.40
N GLU A 789 4.17 -40.06 13.97
CA GLU A 789 4.39 -38.64 14.23
C GLU A 789 3.36 -37.71 13.58
N LEU A 790 2.53 -38.25 12.67
CA LEU A 790 1.43 -37.53 12.03
C LEU A 790 0.08 -37.78 12.71
N ASN A 791 0.01 -38.63 13.75
CA ASN A 791 -1.22 -39.06 14.40
C ASN A 791 -1.80 -38.00 15.36
N SER A 792 -2.13 -36.82 14.83
CA SER A 792 -2.75 -35.74 15.61
C SER A 792 -3.66 -34.88 14.76
N LEU A 793 -4.75 -34.38 15.34
CA LEU A 793 -5.66 -33.48 14.65
C LEU A 793 -5.03 -32.10 14.47
N TYR A 794 -4.82 -31.73 13.21
CA TYR A 794 -4.23 -30.44 12.86
C TYR A 794 -5.30 -29.36 12.67
N THR A 795 -6.36 -29.69 11.92
CA THR A 795 -7.35 -28.73 11.41
C THR A 795 -8.79 -29.12 11.78
N VAL A 796 -9.61 -28.13 12.16
CA VAL A 796 -11.07 -28.22 12.09
C VAL A 796 -11.52 -27.37 10.91
N MET A 797 -12.18 -28.00 9.94
CA MET A 797 -12.70 -27.36 8.74
C MET A 797 -14.23 -27.35 8.81
N VAL A 798 -14.79 -26.16 8.95
CA VAL A 798 -16.24 -25.96 8.87
C VAL A 798 -16.62 -25.86 7.39
N VAL A 799 -17.53 -26.72 6.94
CA VAL A 799 -17.92 -26.82 5.53
C VAL A 799 -19.37 -26.37 5.35
N ASP A 800 -19.59 -25.59 4.29
CA ASP A 800 -20.91 -25.20 3.80
C ASP A 800 -21.00 -25.42 2.29
N LYS A 801 -21.78 -26.44 1.89
CA LYS A 801 -22.01 -26.80 0.49
C LYS A 801 -23.03 -25.90 -0.21
N SER A 802 -23.73 -25.03 0.52
CA SER A 802 -24.74 -24.14 -0.03
C SER A 802 -24.17 -22.80 -0.52
N VAL A 803 -22.89 -22.53 -0.22
CA VAL A 803 -22.20 -21.29 -0.55
C VAL A 803 -20.98 -21.61 -1.43
N GLY A 804 -20.82 -20.86 -2.52
CA GLY A 804 -19.66 -20.94 -3.42
C GLY A 804 -20.06 -20.98 -4.89
N ASP A 805 -19.18 -20.48 -5.75
CA ASP A 805 -19.38 -20.44 -7.21
C ASP A 805 -18.66 -21.60 -7.90
N VAL A 806 -19.30 -22.22 -8.89
CA VAL A 806 -18.71 -23.35 -9.61
C VAL A 806 -17.74 -22.82 -10.67
N ALA A 807 -16.45 -23.15 -10.54
CA ALA A 807 -15.46 -22.82 -11.56
C ALA A 807 -15.66 -23.67 -12.83
N PRO A 808 -15.27 -23.17 -14.02
CA PRO A 808 -15.37 -23.95 -15.25
C PRO A 808 -14.66 -25.31 -15.14
N GLY A 809 -15.38 -26.38 -15.49
CA GLY A 809 -14.88 -27.76 -15.43
C GLY A 809 -15.10 -28.48 -14.10
N SER A 810 -15.52 -27.77 -13.05
CA SER A 810 -15.89 -28.39 -11.76
C SER A 810 -17.32 -28.92 -11.78
N VAL A 811 -17.56 -30.02 -11.05
CA VAL A 811 -18.89 -30.62 -10.90
C VAL A 811 -19.74 -29.99 -9.78
N GLY A 812 -19.11 -29.17 -8.93
CA GLY A 812 -19.77 -28.44 -7.85
C GLY A 812 -18.82 -27.51 -7.12
N ALA A 813 -19.34 -26.83 -6.11
CA ALA A 813 -18.58 -25.92 -5.25
C ALA A 813 -19.02 -26.03 -3.79
N GLU A 814 -18.12 -25.68 -2.87
CA GLU A 814 -18.42 -25.48 -1.46
C GLU A 814 -17.49 -24.44 -0.84
N THR A 815 -17.85 -23.95 0.34
CA THR A 815 -17.04 -23.02 1.13
C THR A 815 -16.54 -23.67 2.40
N GLY A 816 -15.28 -23.41 2.74
CA GLY A 816 -14.63 -23.83 3.98
C GLY A 816 -14.27 -22.63 4.87
N PHE A 817 -14.35 -22.84 6.18
CA PHE A 817 -13.78 -21.97 7.19
C PHE A 817 -12.86 -22.78 8.10
N CYS A 818 -11.55 -22.57 7.94
CA CYS A 818 -10.50 -23.43 8.47
C CYS A 818 -9.88 -22.84 9.73
N PHE A 819 -9.86 -23.64 10.80
CA PHE A 819 -9.18 -23.34 12.05
C PHE A 819 -8.07 -24.35 12.29
N PHE A 820 -6.82 -23.89 12.38
CA PHE A 820 -5.64 -24.74 12.52
C PHE A 820 -4.69 -24.22 13.60
N ALA A 821 -3.66 -25.00 13.92
CA ALA A 821 -2.67 -24.65 14.95
C ALA A 821 -3.33 -24.16 16.26
N ASP A 822 -2.90 -23.00 16.79
CA ASP A 822 -3.53 -22.33 17.93
C ASP A 822 -4.65 -21.37 17.50
N GLN A 823 -5.68 -21.95 16.87
CA GLN A 823 -6.83 -21.24 16.31
C GLN A 823 -6.47 -20.12 15.33
N SER A 824 -5.40 -20.32 14.56
CA SER A 824 -5.19 -19.53 13.34
C SER A 824 -6.31 -19.82 12.35
N VAL A 825 -6.71 -18.80 11.62
CA VAL A 825 -7.67 -18.90 10.52
C VAL A 825 -6.92 -18.94 9.20
N ASP A 826 -7.18 -19.94 8.36
CA ASP A 826 -6.63 -19.92 7.00
C ASP A 826 -7.55 -19.07 6.10
N ARG A 827 -7.01 -18.01 5.50
CA ARG A 827 -7.73 -17.14 4.56
C ARG A 827 -7.95 -17.82 3.21
N SER A 828 -7.15 -18.83 2.89
CA SER A 828 -7.28 -19.63 1.68
C SER A 828 -8.29 -20.78 1.88
N PRO A 829 -8.69 -21.48 0.80
CA PRO A 829 -9.47 -22.72 0.92
C PRO A 829 -8.74 -23.89 1.61
N THR A 830 -7.48 -23.68 2.05
CA THR A 830 -6.59 -24.64 2.71
C THR A 830 -6.29 -25.86 1.86
N GLY A 831 -5.17 -25.86 1.13
CA GLY A 831 -4.89 -26.95 0.17
C GLY A 831 -4.83 -28.36 0.80
N SER A 832 -4.25 -28.55 1.98
CA SER A 832 -4.29 -29.86 2.67
C SER A 832 -5.71 -30.29 3.02
N ALA A 833 -6.58 -29.36 3.44
CA ALA A 833 -7.98 -29.64 3.69
C ALA A 833 -8.80 -29.80 2.39
N VAL A 834 -8.43 -29.15 1.27
CA VAL A 834 -8.96 -29.47 -0.06
C VAL A 834 -8.68 -30.93 -0.38
N ALA A 835 -7.44 -31.41 -0.23
CA ALA A 835 -7.11 -32.82 -0.46
C ALA A 835 -7.92 -33.77 0.42
N ALA A 836 -8.07 -33.43 1.71
CA ALA A 836 -8.88 -34.20 2.65
C ALA A 836 -10.37 -34.25 2.25
N ARG A 837 -10.94 -33.12 1.81
CA ARG A 837 -12.34 -33.02 1.36
C ARG A 837 -12.60 -33.73 0.04
N VAL A 838 -11.65 -33.67 -0.90
CA VAL A 838 -11.70 -34.45 -2.14
C VAL A 838 -11.67 -35.95 -1.82
N ALA A 839 -10.79 -36.39 -0.92
CA ALA A 839 -10.73 -37.79 -0.48
C ALA A 839 -12.01 -38.24 0.23
N TYR A 840 -12.60 -37.38 1.06
CA TYR A 840 -13.91 -37.63 1.67
C TYR A 840 -15.01 -37.77 0.63
N ALA A 841 -15.14 -36.79 -0.28
CA ALA A 841 -16.15 -36.78 -1.34
C ALA A 841 -16.03 -38.02 -2.23
N HIS A 842 -14.79 -38.45 -2.54
CA HIS A 842 -14.54 -39.69 -3.25
C HIS A 842 -14.99 -40.92 -2.44
N ALA A 843 -14.61 -41.01 -1.18
CA ALA A 843 -14.96 -42.13 -0.31
C ALA A 843 -16.48 -42.30 -0.12
N VAL A 844 -17.25 -41.20 -0.14
CA VAL A 844 -18.72 -41.24 -0.06
C VAL A 844 -19.42 -41.29 -1.42
N GLY A 845 -18.68 -41.32 -2.53
CA GLY A 845 -19.21 -41.44 -3.89
C GLY A 845 -19.78 -40.14 -4.48
N GLU A 846 -19.49 -38.98 -3.87
CA GLU A 846 -19.89 -37.66 -4.36
C GLU A 846 -18.97 -37.11 -5.46
N LEU A 847 -17.73 -37.60 -5.55
CA LEU A 847 -16.76 -37.17 -6.56
C LEU A 847 -16.01 -38.38 -7.15
N LYS A 848 -15.95 -38.51 -8.47
CA LYS A 848 -15.24 -39.62 -9.14
C LYS A 848 -13.80 -39.25 -9.50
N LEU A 849 -13.00 -40.26 -9.83
CA LEU A 849 -11.69 -40.04 -10.43
C LEU A 849 -11.81 -39.17 -11.70
N ASN A 850 -10.88 -38.23 -11.83
CA ASN A 850 -10.78 -37.18 -12.84
C ASN A 850 -11.89 -36.13 -12.85
N GLU A 851 -12.81 -36.14 -11.86
CA GLU A 851 -13.72 -35.02 -11.64
C GLU A 851 -13.07 -33.97 -10.74
N SER A 852 -13.32 -32.70 -11.07
CA SER A 852 -12.84 -31.54 -10.34
C SER A 852 -13.97 -30.93 -9.50
N PHE A 853 -13.62 -30.37 -8.34
CA PHE A 853 -14.56 -29.66 -7.46
C PHE A 853 -13.94 -28.33 -7.02
N THR A 854 -14.77 -27.28 -6.94
CA THR A 854 -14.32 -25.94 -6.53
C THR A 854 -14.45 -25.76 -5.03
N TYR A 855 -13.43 -25.17 -4.41
CA TYR A 855 -13.39 -24.94 -2.97
C TYR A 855 -13.08 -23.48 -2.69
N HIS A 856 -13.98 -22.83 -1.96
CA HIS A 856 -13.85 -21.44 -1.54
C HIS A 856 -13.46 -21.33 -0.07
N SER A 857 -12.82 -20.21 0.27
CA SER A 857 -12.78 -19.63 1.62
C SER A 857 -13.76 -18.47 1.73
N LEU A 858 -13.97 -17.98 2.96
CA LEU A 858 -14.72 -16.75 3.21
C LEU A 858 -14.20 -15.57 2.38
N LEU A 859 -12.88 -15.43 2.30
CA LEU A 859 -12.25 -14.35 1.53
C LEU A 859 -12.49 -14.51 0.02
N SER A 860 -12.29 -15.71 -0.52
CA SER A 860 -12.49 -15.94 -1.96
C SER A 860 -13.94 -15.73 -2.39
N ASN A 861 -14.92 -15.97 -1.50
CA ASN A 861 -16.31 -15.64 -1.77
C ASN A 861 -16.56 -14.14 -1.74
N ALA A 862 -16.01 -13.44 -0.75
CA ALA A 862 -16.14 -11.99 -0.63
C ALA A 862 -15.55 -11.23 -1.84
N THR A 863 -14.62 -11.84 -2.56
CA THR A 863 -13.99 -11.29 -3.77
C THR A 863 -14.57 -11.81 -5.08
N GLY A 864 -15.79 -12.38 -5.06
CA GLY A 864 -16.50 -12.86 -6.25
C GLY A 864 -15.89 -14.14 -6.85
N GLY A 865 -15.51 -15.07 -5.97
CA GLY A 865 -14.92 -16.36 -6.33
C GLY A 865 -13.42 -16.32 -6.66
N ARG A 866 -12.80 -15.13 -6.72
CA ARG A 866 -11.38 -14.96 -7.05
C ARG A 866 -10.50 -15.50 -5.91
N GLY A 867 -9.69 -16.50 -6.22
CA GLY A 867 -8.81 -17.17 -5.23
C GLY A 867 -9.38 -18.47 -4.66
N GLY A 868 -10.50 -18.98 -5.17
CA GLY A 868 -10.90 -20.36 -4.91
C GLY A 868 -9.87 -21.37 -5.44
N PHE A 869 -9.82 -22.54 -4.82
CA PHE A 869 -8.97 -23.65 -5.27
C PHE A 869 -9.82 -24.67 -6.03
N VAL A 870 -9.19 -25.38 -6.96
CA VAL A 870 -9.81 -26.53 -7.64
C VAL A 870 -9.10 -27.79 -7.19
N GLY A 871 -9.86 -28.76 -6.68
CA GLY A 871 -9.37 -30.08 -6.28
C GLY A 871 -9.85 -31.15 -7.25
N THR A 872 -8.94 -32.00 -7.73
CA THR A 872 -9.24 -33.08 -8.67
C THR A 872 -8.70 -34.40 -8.13
N ALA A 873 -9.54 -35.43 -8.02
CA ALA A 873 -9.10 -36.78 -7.70
C ALA A 873 -8.42 -37.40 -8.93
N ILE A 874 -7.17 -37.84 -8.84
CA ILE A 874 -6.38 -38.25 -10.02
C ILE A 874 -6.27 -39.77 -10.14
N GLU A 875 -5.90 -40.46 -9.07
CA GLU A 875 -5.67 -41.90 -9.06
C GLU A 875 -5.90 -42.51 -7.67
N GLU A 876 -6.21 -43.80 -7.62
CA GLU A 876 -6.20 -44.59 -6.39
C GLU A 876 -4.80 -45.13 -6.08
N VAL A 877 -4.49 -45.27 -4.79
CA VAL A 877 -3.24 -45.81 -4.24
C VAL A 877 -3.57 -47.03 -3.37
N PRO A 878 -3.95 -48.17 -3.97
CA PRO A 878 -4.50 -49.32 -3.25
C PRO A 878 -3.54 -49.96 -2.25
N GLU A 879 -2.23 -49.83 -2.45
CA GLU A 879 -1.18 -50.39 -1.59
C GLU A 879 -1.12 -49.79 -0.18
N LEU A 880 -1.67 -48.59 0.02
CA LEU A 880 -1.72 -47.91 1.33
C LEU A 880 -3.04 -48.09 2.06
N TYR A 881 -3.96 -48.90 1.51
CA TYR A 881 -5.26 -49.13 2.12
C TYR A 881 -5.16 -49.92 3.42
N THR A 882 -5.85 -49.44 4.46
CA THR A 882 -6.02 -50.14 5.74
C THR A 882 -7.52 -50.27 6.07
N ASP A 883 -7.88 -51.25 6.91
CA ASP A 883 -9.28 -51.46 7.32
C ASP A 883 -9.88 -50.29 8.11
N THR A 884 -9.03 -49.36 8.58
CA THR A 884 -9.42 -48.11 9.22
C THR A 884 -9.85 -47.02 8.23
N MET A 885 -9.68 -47.24 6.92
CA MET A 885 -10.05 -46.29 5.87
C MET A 885 -11.39 -46.64 5.23
N MET A 886 -12.16 -45.61 4.89
CA MET A 886 -13.47 -45.75 4.24
C MET A 886 -13.37 -46.20 2.78
N SER A 887 -12.29 -45.84 2.10
CA SER A 887 -12.00 -46.21 0.72
C SER A 887 -10.49 -46.30 0.50
N ARG A 888 -10.09 -46.77 -0.68
CA ARG A 888 -8.69 -46.67 -1.11
C ARG A 888 -8.23 -45.20 -1.07
N PRO A 889 -7.01 -44.91 -0.59
CA PRO A 889 -6.42 -43.58 -0.68
C PRO A 889 -6.33 -43.13 -2.13
N ILE A 890 -6.35 -41.81 -2.34
CA ILE A 890 -6.23 -41.20 -3.67
C ILE A 890 -5.14 -40.14 -3.71
N ARG A 891 -4.59 -39.85 -4.89
CA ARG A 891 -3.84 -38.62 -5.11
C ARG A 891 -4.77 -37.50 -5.58
N VAL A 892 -4.59 -36.33 -4.98
CA VAL A 892 -5.39 -35.14 -5.31
C VAL A 892 -4.48 -34.09 -5.94
N ARG A 893 -4.88 -33.58 -7.11
CA ARG A 893 -4.30 -32.37 -7.68
C ARG A 893 -5.06 -31.17 -7.16
N ILE A 894 -4.33 -30.15 -6.70
CA ILE A 894 -4.90 -28.89 -6.21
C ILE A 894 -4.33 -27.76 -7.05
N GLU A 895 -5.20 -26.83 -7.44
CA GLU A 895 -4.88 -25.69 -8.31
C GLU A 895 -5.29 -24.39 -7.63
N GLY A 896 -4.43 -23.36 -7.72
CA GLY A 896 -4.67 -22.05 -7.12
C GLY A 896 -3.66 -21.00 -7.59
N TYR A 897 -3.74 -19.79 -7.03
CA TYR A 897 -2.93 -18.64 -7.43
C TYR A 897 -2.15 -18.07 -6.26
N ALA A 898 -0.88 -17.73 -6.49
CA ALA A 898 0.03 -17.18 -5.49
C ALA A 898 0.71 -15.91 -6.00
N TYR A 899 0.90 -14.90 -5.15
CA TYR A 899 1.39 -13.56 -5.48
C TYR A 899 2.50 -13.11 -4.52
N TYR A 900 3.45 -12.30 -4.99
CA TYR A 900 4.50 -11.72 -4.14
C TYR A 900 3.95 -10.52 -3.36
N ILE A 901 4.40 -10.31 -2.13
CA ILE A 901 3.99 -9.17 -1.30
C ILE A 901 5.16 -8.38 -0.71
N GLY A 902 6.36 -8.95 -0.57
CA GLY A 902 7.50 -8.20 -0.05
C GLY A 902 8.81 -8.99 0.06
N LEU A 903 9.90 -8.25 0.28
CA LEU A 903 11.22 -8.76 0.66
C LEU A 903 11.59 -8.12 2.00
N HIS A 904 11.95 -8.94 2.98
CA HIS A 904 12.14 -8.50 4.37
C HIS A 904 13.48 -9.00 4.92
N THR A 905 14.15 -8.14 5.68
CA THR A 905 15.28 -8.53 6.55
C THR A 905 14.85 -8.33 7.99
N PHE A 906 14.71 -9.43 8.74
CA PHE A 906 14.38 -9.40 10.16
C PHE A 906 15.65 -9.41 10.99
N VAL A 907 15.74 -8.45 11.90
CA VAL A 907 16.84 -8.29 12.85
C VAL A 907 16.35 -8.51 14.27
N ALA A 908 17.26 -8.89 15.15
CA ALA A 908 17.00 -9.02 16.58
C ALA A 908 18.10 -8.31 17.34
N GLU A 909 17.77 -7.18 17.94
CA GLU A 909 18.68 -6.48 18.84
C GLU A 909 18.78 -7.24 20.16
N GLU A 910 19.95 -7.19 20.79
CA GLU A 910 20.18 -7.95 22.03
C GLU A 910 19.30 -7.43 23.17
N GLU A 911 18.99 -6.14 23.14
CA GLU A 911 18.20 -5.39 24.11
C GLU A 911 16.68 -5.55 23.93
N ASP A 912 16.22 -6.05 22.77
CA ASP A 912 14.78 -6.26 22.54
C ASP A 912 14.27 -7.42 23.43
N PRO A 913 13.40 -7.13 24.41
CA PRO A 913 12.89 -8.15 25.33
C PRO A 913 12.00 -9.19 24.63
N TYR A 914 11.55 -8.94 23.40
CA TYR A 914 10.67 -9.83 22.64
C TYR A 914 11.40 -10.64 21.57
N LYS A 915 12.71 -10.43 21.39
CA LYS A 915 13.50 -11.01 20.30
C LYS A 915 13.38 -12.53 20.17
N ASP A 916 13.22 -13.26 21.26
CA ASP A 916 13.19 -14.74 21.27
C ASP A 916 11.81 -15.33 21.56
N GLY A 917 10.89 -14.48 22.03
CA GLY A 917 9.56 -14.89 22.50
C GLY A 917 8.45 -14.58 21.52
N GLY A 918 8.52 -13.41 20.88
CA GLY A 918 7.35 -12.74 20.30
C GLY A 918 6.18 -12.67 21.28
N PHE A 919 5.02 -12.24 20.80
CA PHE A 919 3.78 -12.34 21.56
C PHE A 919 2.57 -12.48 20.64
N LEU A 920 1.44 -12.86 21.21
CA LEU A 920 0.11 -12.75 20.60
C LEU A 920 -0.80 -12.08 21.61
N PHE A 921 -1.51 -11.02 21.21
CA PHE A 921 -2.35 -10.26 22.14
C PHE A 921 -3.43 -11.09 22.83
N ASN A 922 -3.95 -12.13 22.19
CA ASN A 922 -4.95 -13.03 22.78
C ASN A 922 -4.39 -13.99 23.85
N HIS A 923 -3.07 -13.98 24.09
CA HIS A 923 -2.39 -14.76 25.13
C HIS A 923 -1.93 -13.90 26.33
N LEU A 924 -2.09 -12.58 26.23
CA LEU A 924 -1.83 -11.61 27.30
C LEU A 924 -3.14 -11.30 28.03
#